data_AF-A0A8H4MH68-F1
#
_entry.id   AF-A0A8H4MH68-F1
#
_cell.length_a   1.000
_cell.length_b   1.000
_cell.length_c   1.000
_cell.angle_alpha   90.00
_cell.angle_beta   90.00
_cell.angle_gamma   90.00
#
_symmetry.space_group_name_H-M   'P 1'
#
loop_
_entity.id
_entity.type
_entity.pdbx_description
1 polymer ?
#
loop_
_entity_poly.entity_id
_entity_poly.type
_entity_poly.pdbx_seq_one_letter_code
_entity_poly.pdbx_strand_id
1 'polypeptide(L)'
;MDSPSSEPEPTRRRSRLPPSPGPSESGRRQHRRPVLPEEHPKTRPVPTTHHSEGLDALTRAPPSQVNEHRPREQSGQHDGLLSLLRRKLHDLTEIVDVFVSKLEERSDRVKELTKLNAALESDVKQQKDEISRIKAQLVDERSERILFQTESKRAAEAKLEEKRREFARLLGDKDDDLASLQGKLEESEKQGQARVEEGKQQLAVTNTELGDLRGQIKILKAQRENLKKDLEAQTSRVNALETERQQLAKEAEEIKQTSREKEPEQNLSDVRAQLVALQAENTDLRENAKKRESRIHGLKKRVGEVEVKLASLHIASKTPVLQQHDTPGLVAHASEQAGKDLDAAQSRITELEKQSSTLQHDLQDSETELSRLRSDLSKANEQIETHERDLLNERQANEVLQSQIAQLVDDLRQKEDEALKIREHITPEEDATTSLRVQGLSQDLKTEKSRGNRLQTELGEIVAENERLKQALVDLEGRADDAMKAREEAERQLSVSQTDRDAKFMAEIERIQAELQEKGRQLSDLETRRDASIESDAQIKREIEELHGNLRDAELRYREEKRRREELLSQKAVLESKQTQLTQQVHRLTSARRQAQSDVVRNLQQEIATKEETITGLETQIQLLGTRLKDIQGFAFDLKRNAARRKIDDGFIRDRLEYEFRDGTRHWAKTWGANKFTTDLQQSDMGELRVQLQKVAEVRTDVRLVVQLETIDPRLVVDALLSRYLVDNIFPESSNASGGHDEVSMESALSKFLIELYKAFMHVDELKAHSWRSQTLGLFKQSELGSVTEEDSPSKGEGTRDWHGLAQRFLEGPVRFFLKPVSSSEHQAQVEQLVELMSETADLSLYIRRQHTALQIRGFEHYQGQAFRHDSPEMELDRYHGMDPDDSRRDGDRIRMVVKPGFFAPGPANGERKVWAKAVVLLP
;
A
#
# COMPACT_ATOMS: atom_id res chain seq x y z
N MET A 1 -92.86 -6.86 -16.76
CA MET A 1 -93.31 -6.93 -18.16
C MET A 1 -92.06 -7.15 -19.01
N ASP A 2 -91.73 -8.44 -19.06
CA ASP A 2 -91.19 -9.25 -20.16
C ASP A 2 -89.78 -9.01 -20.73
N SER A 3 -88.86 -9.88 -20.27
CA SER A 3 -87.76 -10.52 -21.03
C SER A 3 -88.32 -11.42 -22.15
N PRO A 4 -87.52 -11.91 -23.14
CA PRO A 4 -86.67 -13.10 -22.89
C PRO A 4 -85.44 -13.32 -23.83
N SER A 5 -84.70 -14.40 -23.51
CA SER A 5 -84.15 -15.42 -24.44
C SER A 5 -82.64 -15.38 -24.72
N SER A 6 -81.87 -16.47 -24.82
CA SER A 6 -81.87 -17.87 -24.32
C SER A 6 -80.48 -18.41 -24.72
N GLU A 7 -79.89 -19.27 -23.88
CA GLU A 7 -78.67 -20.05 -24.16
C GLU A 7 -78.83 -21.05 -25.33
N PRO A 8 -77.70 -21.60 -25.82
CA PRO A 8 -77.60 -23.06 -25.72
C PRO A 8 -76.20 -23.60 -25.33
N GLU A 9 -76.23 -24.64 -24.51
CA GLU A 9 -75.18 -25.67 -24.31
C GLU A 9 -75.01 -26.54 -25.59
N PRO A 10 -73.86 -27.25 -25.80
CA PRO A 10 -73.82 -28.68 -25.40
C PRO A 10 -72.45 -29.35 -25.11
N THR A 11 -72.45 -30.23 -24.09
CA THR A 11 -71.83 -31.58 -23.92
C THR A 11 -70.42 -31.99 -24.42
N ARG A 12 -69.61 -32.40 -23.42
CA ARG A 12 -68.89 -33.70 -23.16
C ARG A 12 -67.96 -34.41 -24.17
N ARG A 13 -66.74 -34.66 -23.64
CA ARG A 13 -65.87 -35.87 -23.64
C ARG A 13 -65.15 -36.30 -24.93
N ARG A 14 -63.81 -36.29 -24.89
CA ARG A 14 -62.94 -37.46 -25.21
C ARG A 14 -61.51 -37.30 -24.66
N SER A 15 -61.12 -38.26 -23.85
CA SER A 15 -59.79 -38.58 -23.35
C SER A 15 -58.92 -39.27 -24.41
N ARG A 16 -57.64 -38.90 -24.58
CA ARG A 16 -56.56 -39.80 -25.03
C ARG A 16 -55.18 -39.39 -24.47
N LEU A 17 -54.48 -40.43 -24.03
CA LEU A 17 -53.13 -40.56 -23.49
C LEU A 17 -52.01 -40.23 -24.52
N PRO A 18 -50.74 -40.09 -24.07
CA PRO A 18 -49.60 -39.65 -24.89
C PRO A 18 -48.88 -40.83 -25.58
N PRO A 19 -48.00 -40.59 -26.57
CA PRO A 19 -47.03 -41.59 -26.98
C PRO A 19 -45.63 -41.29 -26.43
N SER A 20 -45.05 -42.33 -25.84
CA SER A 20 -43.63 -42.49 -25.51
C SER A 20 -42.84 -43.04 -26.74
N PRO A 21 -41.51 -43.18 -26.66
CA PRO A 21 -40.57 -43.00 -27.78
C PRO A 21 -40.11 -44.31 -28.46
N GLY A 22 -39.46 -44.16 -29.61
CA GLY A 22 -38.61 -45.18 -30.25
C GLY A 22 -38.08 -44.70 -31.62
N PRO A 23 -37.19 -45.44 -32.29
CA PRO A 23 -35.81 -45.69 -31.86
C PRO A 23 -34.76 -45.36 -32.95
N SER A 24 -33.50 -45.33 -32.51
CA SER A 24 -32.23 -45.61 -33.21
C SER A 24 -32.19 -45.62 -34.75
N GLU A 25 -31.31 -44.80 -35.33
CA GLU A 25 -30.60 -45.20 -36.54
C GLU A 25 -29.14 -44.71 -36.56
N SER A 26 -28.32 -45.57 -37.13
CA SER A 26 -26.86 -45.57 -37.09
C SER A 26 -26.29 -45.01 -38.39
N GLY A 27 -25.12 -44.38 -38.33
CA GLY A 27 -24.43 -43.83 -39.50
C GLY A 27 -22.92 -43.78 -39.32
N ARG A 28 -22.25 -44.89 -39.67
CA ARG A 28 -20.79 -45.02 -39.81
C ARG A 28 -20.21 -44.01 -40.83
N ARG A 29 -18.99 -43.51 -40.58
CA ARG A 29 -17.93 -43.41 -41.61
C ARG A 29 -16.54 -43.52 -40.98
N GLN A 30 -15.68 -44.25 -41.70
CA GLN A 30 -14.35 -44.71 -41.30
C GLN A 30 -13.23 -43.82 -41.86
N HIS A 31 -12.03 -44.05 -41.30
CA HIS A 31 -10.67 -43.91 -41.86
C HIS A 31 -9.95 -42.56 -41.78
N ARG A 32 -8.89 -42.51 -40.95
CA ARG A 32 -7.49 -42.63 -41.43
C ARG A 32 -6.48 -42.72 -40.26
N ARG A 33 -5.74 -43.84 -40.19
CA ARG A 33 -4.36 -43.93 -39.67
C ARG A 33 -3.40 -43.39 -40.74
N PRO A 34 -2.22 -42.84 -40.41
CA PRO A 34 -0.96 -43.64 -40.40
C PRO A 34 0.05 -43.18 -39.30
N VAL A 35 0.77 -44.04 -38.57
CA VAL A 35 2.05 -44.76 -38.86
C VAL A 35 3.13 -44.29 -37.86
N LEU A 36 3.83 -45.27 -37.27
CA LEU A 36 4.99 -45.18 -36.36
C LEU A 36 6.28 -44.75 -37.12
N PRO A 37 7.35 -44.30 -36.42
CA PRO A 37 8.39 -45.22 -35.92
C PRO A 37 8.86 -44.89 -34.47
N GLU A 38 9.09 -45.90 -33.63
CA GLU A 38 10.42 -46.35 -33.13
C GLU A 38 11.33 -45.24 -32.55
N GLU A 39 11.61 -45.30 -31.24
CA GLU A 39 12.97 -45.52 -30.71
C GLU A 39 12.98 -45.77 -29.18
N HIS A 40 13.85 -46.69 -28.77
CA HIS A 40 14.24 -47.12 -27.42
C HIS A 40 15.18 -46.06 -26.75
N PRO A 41 15.51 -46.07 -25.42
CA PRO A 41 15.86 -47.27 -24.65
C PRO A 41 15.40 -47.35 -23.18
N LYS A 42 15.45 -48.59 -22.69
CA LYS A 42 15.31 -49.02 -21.29
C LYS A 42 16.62 -48.78 -20.52
N THR A 43 16.52 -48.26 -19.31
CA THR A 43 17.54 -48.45 -18.27
C THR A 43 16.87 -48.66 -16.90
N ARG A 44 17.04 -49.88 -16.38
CA ARG A 44 16.91 -50.23 -14.94
C ARG A 44 18.25 -49.96 -14.26
N PRO A 45 18.26 -49.73 -12.94
CA PRO A 45 19.09 -50.55 -12.05
C PRO A 45 18.24 -51.08 -10.86
N VAL A 46 18.19 -52.39 -10.61
CA VAL A 46 19.11 -53.22 -9.81
C VAL A 46 19.17 -52.77 -8.33
N PRO A 47 18.67 -53.59 -7.38
CA PRO A 47 18.90 -53.42 -5.95
C PRO A 47 20.20 -54.13 -5.56
N THR A 48 21.15 -53.40 -4.99
CA THR A 48 22.38 -53.96 -4.42
C THR A 48 22.14 -54.42 -2.99
N THR A 49 22.13 -55.73 -2.79
CA THR A 49 22.47 -56.43 -1.56
C THR A 49 23.97 -56.73 -1.57
N HIS A 50 24.69 -56.41 -0.50
CA HIS A 50 25.97 -57.04 -0.16
C HIS A 50 26.11 -57.24 1.35
N HIS A 51 26.63 -58.42 1.66
CA HIS A 51 26.91 -59.04 2.95
C HIS A 51 28.08 -58.42 3.72
N SER A 52 28.05 -58.55 5.05
CA SER A 52 29.12 -59.08 5.93
C SER A 52 28.64 -58.90 7.39
N GLU A 53 28.26 -59.96 8.12
CA GLU A 53 29.12 -60.92 8.84
C GLU A 53 30.12 -60.30 9.81
N GLY A 54 30.06 -60.75 11.06
CA GLY A 54 31.24 -60.85 11.93
C GLY A 54 31.10 -60.23 13.32
N LEU A 55 30.49 -60.96 14.26
CA LEU A 55 31.15 -61.47 15.49
C LEU A 55 30.12 -61.79 16.58
N ASP A 56 29.71 -63.06 16.57
CA ASP A 56 29.53 -63.83 17.79
C ASP A 56 30.80 -63.78 18.64
N ALA A 57 30.66 -63.67 19.97
CA ALA A 57 31.39 -64.51 20.91
C ALA A 57 31.11 -64.12 22.38
N LEU A 58 30.79 -65.17 23.17
CA LEU A 58 31.24 -65.37 24.57
C LEU A 58 30.62 -64.43 25.64
N THR A 59 30.03 -64.87 26.76
CA THR A 59 29.93 -66.19 27.39
C THR A 59 28.94 -66.08 28.55
N ARG A 60 28.11 -67.11 28.72
CA ARG A 60 27.58 -67.55 30.02
C ARG A 60 28.73 -68.10 30.86
N ALA A 61 28.72 -67.82 32.18
CA ALA A 61 28.99 -68.72 33.32
C ALA A 61 29.37 -67.89 34.59
N PRO A 62 29.55 -68.47 35.78
CA PRO A 62 28.52 -69.01 36.69
C PRO A 62 28.64 -68.38 38.11
N PRO A 63 27.80 -68.73 39.10
CA PRO A 63 27.89 -68.14 40.43
C PRO A 63 28.97 -68.85 41.26
N SER A 64 29.95 -68.09 41.76
CA SER A 64 30.97 -68.60 42.68
C SER A 64 30.75 -68.03 44.07
N GLN A 65 30.42 -68.93 44.98
CA GLN A 65 30.51 -68.76 46.42
C GLN A 65 31.95 -68.38 46.81
N VAL A 66 32.15 -67.29 47.55
CA VAL A 66 33.34 -67.11 48.38
C VAL A 66 32.96 -66.44 49.70
N ASN A 67 33.10 -67.28 50.73
CA ASN A 67 33.40 -67.04 52.13
C ASN A 67 33.59 -65.61 52.64
N GLU A 68 32.84 -65.38 53.71
CA GLU A 68 33.12 -64.56 54.88
C GLU A 68 34.61 -64.50 55.26
N HIS A 69 35.16 -63.28 55.31
CA HIS A 69 36.06 -62.90 56.39
C HIS A 69 35.85 -61.43 56.78
N ARG A 70 35.38 -61.27 58.02
CA ARG A 70 35.44 -60.07 58.87
C ARG A 70 36.85 -59.46 58.86
N PRO A 71 36.98 -58.13 58.88
CA PRO A 71 37.14 -57.43 60.17
C PRO A 71 36.26 -56.16 60.22
N ARG A 72 35.43 -55.98 61.25
CA ARG A 72 35.75 -55.34 62.53
C ARG A 72 35.97 -53.82 62.40
N GLU A 73 34.89 -53.12 62.77
CA GLU A 73 34.85 -51.80 63.43
C GLU A 73 35.53 -50.64 62.71
N GLN A 74 34.75 -49.91 61.91
CA GLN A 74 34.59 -48.45 61.97
C GLN A 74 33.74 -47.98 60.79
N SER A 75 32.42 -47.82 60.95
CA SER A 75 31.61 -47.03 60.02
C SER A 75 30.16 -46.88 60.49
N GLY A 76 29.89 -45.82 61.24
CA GLY A 76 28.56 -45.21 61.29
C GLY A 76 28.35 -44.16 60.19
N GLN A 77 29.34 -43.92 59.32
CA GLN A 77 29.32 -42.87 58.30
C GLN A 77 29.14 -43.39 56.86
N HIS A 78 29.48 -44.64 56.52
CA HIS A 78 29.23 -45.16 55.17
C HIS A 78 27.77 -45.52 54.89
N ASP A 79 26.98 -45.96 55.88
CA ASP A 79 25.57 -46.30 55.64
C ASP A 79 24.70 -45.06 55.35
N GLY A 80 25.06 -43.91 55.94
CA GLY A 80 24.44 -42.62 55.60
C GLY A 80 24.76 -42.19 54.16
N LEU A 81 26.01 -42.38 53.72
CA LEU A 81 26.41 -42.05 52.35
C LEU A 81 25.82 -43.00 51.31
N LEU A 82 25.74 -44.30 51.60
CA LEU A 82 25.15 -45.29 50.69
C LEU A 82 23.63 -45.13 50.58
N SER A 83 22.93 -44.79 51.67
CA SER A 83 21.50 -44.48 51.63
C SER A 83 21.22 -43.17 50.89
N LEU A 84 22.06 -42.14 51.06
CA LEU A 84 21.97 -40.89 50.31
C LEU A 84 22.26 -41.10 48.81
N LEU A 85 23.27 -41.91 48.47
CA LEU A 85 23.58 -42.26 47.08
C LEU A 85 22.44 -43.05 46.43
N ARG A 86 21.85 -44.04 47.13
CA ARG A 86 20.68 -44.77 46.61
C ARG A 86 19.47 -43.85 46.38
N ARG A 87 19.20 -42.93 47.31
CA ARG A 87 18.11 -41.95 47.16
C ARG A 87 18.37 -41.02 45.97
N LYS A 88 19.58 -40.46 45.86
CA LYS A 88 19.94 -39.61 44.71
C LYS A 88 19.92 -40.36 43.37
N LEU A 89 20.30 -41.63 43.36
CA LEU A 89 20.22 -42.46 42.15
C LEU A 89 18.76 -42.69 41.74
N HIS A 90 17.88 -42.94 42.71
CA HIS A 90 16.45 -43.11 42.47
C HIS A 90 15.78 -41.81 41.96
N ASP A 91 16.10 -40.66 42.58
CA ASP A 91 15.62 -39.36 42.13
C ASP A 91 16.10 -39.06 40.70
N LEU A 92 17.34 -39.45 40.36
CA LEU A 92 17.86 -39.33 38.99
C LEU A 92 17.13 -40.24 38.01
N THR A 93 16.79 -41.47 38.41
CA THR A 93 16.01 -42.39 37.58
C THR A 93 14.62 -41.84 37.30
N GLU A 94 13.91 -41.30 38.31
CA GLU A 94 12.60 -40.66 38.10
C GLU A 94 12.69 -39.46 37.15
N ILE A 95 13.73 -38.62 37.28
CA ILE A 95 13.94 -37.48 36.39
C ILE A 95 14.21 -37.93 34.95
N VAL A 96 15.00 -39.00 34.77
CA VAL A 96 15.29 -39.57 33.45
C VAL A 96 14.03 -40.17 32.83
N ASP A 97 13.21 -40.89 33.61
CA ASP A 97 11.96 -41.46 33.12
C ASP A 97 10.97 -40.38 32.67
N VAL A 98 10.83 -39.29 33.46
CA VAL A 98 10.01 -38.13 33.07
C VAL A 98 10.54 -37.46 31.80
N PHE A 99 11.86 -37.40 31.61
CA PHE A 99 12.46 -36.84 30.41
C PHE A 99 12.25 -37.73 29.18
N VAL A 100 12.36 -39.06 29.34
CA VAL A 100 12.10 -40.04 28.28
C VAL A 100 10.62 -39.99 27.87
N SER A 101 9.67 -39.98 28.81
CA SER A 101 8.24 -39.84 28.47
C SER A 101 7.92 -38.54 27.73
N LYS A 102 8.57 -37.42 28.09
CA LYS A 102 8.40 -36.14 27.35
C LYS A 102 9.01 -36.18 25.96
N LEU A 103 10.10 -36.92 25.75
CA LEU A 103 10.68 -37.12 24.42
C LEU A 103 9.81 -38.02 23.55
N GLU A 104 9.19 -39.05 24.12
CA GLU A 104 8.23 -39.91 23.43
C GLU A 104 6.97 -39.12 23.02
N GLU A 105 6.40 -38.32 23.93
CA GLU A 105 5.25 -37.45 23.59
C GLU A 105 5.59 -36.47 22.44
N ARG A 106 6.79 -35.88 22.46
CA ARG A 106 7.26 -35.00 21.38
C ARG A 106 7.46 -35.77 20.07
N SER A 107 7.99 -36.98 20.12
CA SER A 107 8.17 -37.84 18.96
C SER A 107 6.83 -38.18 18.30
N ASP A 108 5.81 -38.50 19.11
CA ASP A 108 4.48 -38.81 18.59
C ASP A 108 3.75 -37.58 18.03
N ARG A 109 3.91 -36.41 18.64
CA ARG A 109 3.45 -35.13 18.05
C ARG A 109 4.10 -34.84 16.70
N VAL A 110 5.40 -35.10 16.54
CA VAL A 110 6.09 -34.91 15.25
C VAL A 110 5.53 -35.88 14.19
N LYS A 111 5.22 -37.13 14.56
CA LYS A 111 4.57 -38.08 13.64
C LYS A 111 3.18 -37.61 13.22
N GLU A 112 2.37 -37.06 14.14
CA GLU A 112 1.06 -36.50 13.82
C GLU A 112 1.15 -35.29 12.89
N LEU A 113 2.07 -34.36 13.16
CA LEU A 113 2.31 -33.21 12.29
C LEU A 113 2.76 -33.66 10.89
N THR A 114 3.56 -34.72 10.79
CA THR A 114 3.98 -35.27 9.49
C THR A 114 2.80 -35.85 8.72
N LYS A 115 1.85 -36.52 9.40
CA LYS A 115 0.62 -37.03 8.78
C LYS A 115 -0.30 -35.90 8.31
N LEU A 116 -0.47 -34.86 9.12
CA LEU A 116 -1.26 -33.67 8.75
C LEU A 116 -0.65 -32.94 7.56
N ASN A 117 0.68 -32.80 7.51
CA ASN A 117 1.36 -32.17 6.38
C ASN A 117 1.18 -32.97 5.08
N ALA A 118 1.25 -34.31 5.14
CA ALA A 118 0.99 -35.17 3.99
C ALA A 118 -0.47 -35.08 3.50
N ALA A 119 -1.44 -34.96 4.42
CA ALA A 119 -2.84 -34.75 4.06
C ALA A 119 -3.06 -33.39 3.38
N LEU A 120 -2.44 -32.32 3.92
CA LEU A 120 -2.52 -30.98 3.34
C LEU A 120 -1.91 -30.93 1.93
N GLU A 121 -0.76 -31.58 1.71
CA GLU A 121 -0.15 -31.69 0.38
C GLU A 121 -1.06 -32.42 -0.62
N SER A 122 -1.80 -33.45 -0.17
CA SER A 122 -2.78 -34.15 -0.99
C SER A 122 -3.96 -33.25 -1.38
N ASP A 123 -4.50 -32.48 -0.44
CA ASP A 123 -5.62 -31.56 -0.69
C ASP A 123 -5.23 -30.42 -1.63
N VAL A 124 -4.04 -29.84 -1.46
CA VAL A 124 -3.50 -28.81 -2.36
C VAL A 124 -3.35 -29.37 -3.78
N LYS A 125 -2.91 -30.61 -3.93
CA LYS A 125 -2.83 -31.27 -5.24
C LYS A 125 -4.20 -31.46 -5.87
N GLN A 126 -5.19 -31.91 -5.09
CA GLN A 126 -6.58 -32.08 -5.57
C GLN A 126 -7.18 -30.75 -6.03
N GLN A 127 -6.99 -29.66 -5.26
CA GLN A 127 -7.45 -28.33 -5.64
C GLN A 127 -6.78 -27.83 -6.93
N LYS A 128 -5.49 -28.08 -7.11
CA LYS A 128 -4.77 -27.72 -8.34
C LYS A 128 -5.31 -28.45 -9.57
N ASP A 129 -5.66 -29.73 -9.42
CA ASP A 129 -6.26 -30.52 -10.50
C ASP A 129 -7.68 -30.03 -10.83
N GLU A 130 -8.47 -29.65 -9.83
CA GLU A 130 -9.82 -29.09 -10.01
C GLU A 130 -9.80 -27.72 -10.69
N ILE A 131 -8.90 -26.83 -10.28
CA ILE A 131 -8.66 -25.54 -10.96
C ILE A 131 -8.26 -25.77 -12.43
N SER A 132 -7.46 -26.79 -12.71
CA SER A 132 -7.06 -27.14 -14.09
C SER A 132 -8.24 -27.63 -14.92
N ARG A 133 -9.17 -28.41 -14.36
CA ARG A 133 -10.42 -28.81 -15.03
C ARG A 133 -11.33 -27.62 -15.32
N ILE A 134 -11.55 -26.74 -14.33
CA ILE A 134 -12.39 -25.55 -14.51
C ILE A 134 -11.81 -24.64 -15.60
N LYS A 135 -10.48 -24.45 -15.64
CA LYS A 135 -9.83 -23.68 -16.71
C LYS A 135 -10.06 -24.28 -18.10
N ALA A 136 -10.04 -25.61 -18.23
CA ALA A 136 -10.33 -26.26 -19.51
C ALA A 136 -11.78 -26.03 -19.95
N GLN A 137 -12.75 -26.21 -19.05
CA GLN A 137 -14.17 -25.96 -19.34
C GLN A 137 -14.44 -24.51 -19.79
N LEU A 138 -13.77 -23.54 -19.15
CA LEU A 138 -13.95 -22.12 -19.45
C LEU A 138 -13.36 -21.74 -20.83
N VAL A 139 -12.34 -22.45 -21.30
CA VAL A 139 -11.80 -22.30 -22.65
C VAL A 139 -12.76 -22.86 -23.71
N ASP A 140 -13.40 -23.99 -23.41
CA ASP A 140 -14.40 -24.61 -24.29
C ASP A 140 -15.66 -23.73 -24.41
N GLU A 141 -16.23 -23.26 -23.29
CA GLU A 141 -17.38 -22.34 -23.30
C GLU A 141 -17.09 -21.03 -24.04
N ARG A 142 -15.87 -20.50 -23.89
CA ARG A 142 -15.45 -19.30 -24.62
C ARG A 142 -15.40 -19.54 -26.12
N SER A 143 -14.96 -20.73 -26.53
CA SER A 143 -14.91 -21.12 -27.94
C SER A 143 -16.32 -21.27 -28.52
N GLU A 144 -17.25 -21.84 -27.76
CA GLU A 144 -18.68 -21.95 -28.14
C GLU A 144 -19.35 -20.57 -28.26
N ARG A 145 -19.10 -19.64 -27.33
CA ARG A 145 -19.62 -18.26 -27.44
C ARG A 145 -19.10 -17.53 -28.67
N ILE A 146 -17.83 -17.72 -29.02
CA ILE A 146 -17.23 -17.14 -30.24
C ILE A 146 -17.93 -17.71 -31.47
N LEU A 147 -18.16 -19.02 -31.53
CA LEU A 147 -18.91 -19.67 -32.61
C LEU A 147 -20.33 -19.09 -32.73
N PHE A 148 -21.07 -19.02 -31.63
CA PHE A 148 -22.43 -18.47 -31.61
C PHE A 148 -22.48 -17.00 -32.08
N GLN A 149 -21.52 -16.16 -31.65
CA GLN A 149 -21.41 -14.78 -32.12
C GLN A 149 -21.12 -14.69 -33.61
N THR A 150 -20.24 -15.56 -34.14
CA THR A 150 -19.96 -15.59 -35.58
C THR A 150 -21.15 -16.06 -36.41
N GLU A 151 -21.93 -17.02 -35.93
CA GLU A 151 -23.15 -17.48 -36.60
C GLU A 151 -24.26 -16.43 -36.56
N SER A 152 -24.47 -15.78 -35.41
CA SER A 152 -25.42 -14.68 -35.26
C SER A 152 -25.08 -13.51 -36.20
N LYS A 153 -23.79 -13.18 -36.33
CA LYS A 153 -23.31 -12.16 -37.27
C LYS A 153 -23.61 -12.54 -38.72
N ARG A 154 -23.34 -13.78 -39.13
CA ARG A 154 -23.68 -14.27 -40.49
C ARG A 154 -25.18 -14.22 -40.77
N ALA A 155 -26.01 -14.58 -39.79
CA ALA A 155 -27.47 -14.52 -39.93
C ALA A 155 -27.98 -13.08 -40.10
N ALA A 156 -27.39 -12.12 -39.37
CA ALA A 156 -27.72 -10.71 -39.51
C ALA A 156 -27.27 -10.14 -40.88
N GLU A 157 -26.08 -10.50 -41.34
CA GLU A 157 -25.57 -10.12 -42.66
C GLU A 157 -26.45 -10.68 -43.80
N ALA A 158 -26.90 -11.93 -43.69
CA ALA A 158 -27.82 -12.54 -44.66
C ALA A 158 -29.17 -11.80 -44.74
N LYS A 159 -29.76 -11.41 -43.59
CA LYS A 159 -31.00 -10.62 -43.56
C LYS A 159 -30.82 -9.21 -44.13
N LEU A 160 -29.66 -8.58 -43.88
CA LEU A 160 -29.34 -7.27 -44.44
C LEU A 160 -29.22 -7.33 -45.97
N GLU A 161 -28.60 -8.39 -46.48
CA GLU A 161 -28.46 -8.62 -47.92
C GLU A 161 -29.81 -8.94 -48.60
N GLU A 162 -30.70 -9.68 -47.93
CA GLU A 162 -32.07 -9.89 -48.38
C GLU A 162 -32.84 -8.56 -48.48
N LYS A 163 -32.73 -7.70 -47.46
CA LYS A 163 -33.35 -6.37 -47.46
C LYS A 163 -32.78 -5.45 -48.55
N ARG A 164 -31.48 -5.53 -48.84
CA ARG A 164 -30.87 -4.81 -49.96
C ARG A 164 -31.44 -5.24 -51.32
N ARG A 165 -31.67 -6.55 -51.52
CA ARG A 165 -32.30 -7.06 -52.75
C ARG A 165 -33.76 -6.65 -52.86
N GLU A 166 -34.49 -6.62 -51.75
CA GLU A 166 -35.88 -6.13 -51.70
C GLU A 166 -35.94 -4.64 -52.05
N PHE A 167 -35.01 -3.84 -51.53
CA PHE A 167 -34.89 -2.41 -51.83
C PHE A 167 -34.53 -2.16 -53.31
N ALA A 168 -33.61 -2.96 -53.87
CA ALA A 168 -33.24 -2.88 -55.28
C ALA A 168 -34.41 -3.24 -56.22
N ARG A 169 -35.36 -4.09 -55.79
CA ARG A 169 -36.60 -4.37 -56.56
C ARG A 169 -37.58 -3.21 -56.50
N LEU A 170 -37.64 -2.49 -55.37
CA LEU A 170 -38.53 -1.34 -55.19
C LEU A 170 -38.07 -0.08 -55.93
N LEU A 171 -36.77 0.02 -56.23
CA LEU A 171 -36.15 1.14 -56.95
C LEU A 171 -36.34 1.09 -58.48
N GLY A 172 -37.04 0.10 -59.02
CA GLY A 172 -37.18 -0.09 -60.47
C GLY A 172 -38.18 0.82 -61.20
N ASP A 173 -38.98 1.65 -60.53
CA ASP A 173 -40.15 2.28 -61.17
C ASP A 173 -40.45 3.75 -60.82
N LYS A 174 -39.55 4.51 -60.15
CA LYS A 174 -39.87 5.90 -59.77
C LYS A 174 -38.68 6.85 -59.83
N ASP A 175 -38.44 7.40 -61.01
CA ASP A 175 -37.37 8.39 -61.26
C ASP A 175 -37.70 9.81 -60.75
N ASP A 176 -38.97 10.14 -60.51
CA ASP A 176 -39.36 11.51 -60.10
C ASP A 176 -39.33 11.75 -58.58
N ASP A 177 -39.46 10.70 -57.76
CA ASP A 177 -39.34 10.79 -56.29
C ASP A 177 -37.87 10.77 -55.81
N LEU A 178 -36.94 10.39 -56.71
CA LEU A 178 -35.53 10.18 -56.43
C LEU A 178 -34.81 11.49 -56.09
N ALA A 179 -35.08 12.59 -56.78
CA ALA A 179 -34.39 13.87 -56.54
C ALA A 179 -34.72 14.49 -55.16
N SER A 180 -35.96 14.35 -54.70
CA SER A 180 -36.40 14.84 -53.37
C SER A 180 -35.86 13.97 -52.23
N LEU A 181 -35.79 12.65 -52.46
CA LEU A 181 -35.16 11.73 -51.51
C LEU A 181 -33.63 11.87 -51.50
N GLN A 182 -33.01 12.22 -52.62
CA GLN A 182 -31.55 12.41 -52.73
C GLN A 182 -31.09 13.67 -51.97
N GLY A 183 -31.86 14.77 -52.02
CA GLY A 183 -31.58 15.95 -51.18
C GLY A 183 -31.74 15.66 -49.68
N LYS A 184 -32.78 14.91 -49.27
CA LYS A 184 -32.96 14.48 -47.88
C LYS A 184 -31.91 13.46 -47.43
N LEU A 185 -31.43 12.62 -48.35
CA LEU A 185 -30.37 11.66 -48.10
C LEU A 185 -29.03 12.37 -47.94
N GLU A 186 -28.71 13.38 -48.75
CA GLU A 186 -27.50 14.21 -48.62
C GLU A 186 -27.50 15.04 -47.33
N GLU A 187 -28.65 15.59 -46.93
CA GLU A 187 -28.82 16.30 -45.65
C GLU A 187 -28.63 15.34 -44.46
N SER A 188 -29.21 14.14 -44.55
CA SER A 188 -29.06 13.06 -43.56
C SER A 188 -27.63 12.51 -43.51
N GLU A 189 -26.95 12.39 -44.66
CA GLU A 189 -25.53 12.03 -44.74
C GLU A 189 -24.64 13.10 -44.13
N LYS A 190 -24.91 14.38 -44.36
CA LYS A 190 -24.20 15.49 -43.70
C LYS A 190 -24.40 15.48 -42.19
N GLN A 191 -25.63 15.26 -41.70
CA GLN A 191 -25.89 15.10 -40.26
C GLN A 191 -25.25 13.83 -39.69
N GLY A 192 -25.24 12.74 -40.46
CA GLY A 192 -24.57 11.48 -40.12
C GLY A 192 -23.06 11.66 -40.01
N GLN A 193 -22.43 12.34 -40.97
CA GLN A 193 -21.01 12.66 -40.99
C GLN A 193 -20.63 13.61 -39.85
N ALA A 194 -21.43 14.64 -39.56
CA ALA A 194 -21.20 15.52 -38.41
C ALA A 194 -21.23 14.76 -37.08
N ARG A 195 -22.18 13.82 -36.90
CA ARG A 195 -22.26 12.96 -35.71
C ARG A 195 -21.14 11.93 -35.65
N VAL A 196 -20.67 11.44 -36.79
CA VAL A 196 -19.50 10.54 -36.86
C VAL A 196 -18.23 11.30 -36.49
N GLU A 197 -18.07 12.57 -36.91
CA GLU A 197 -16.93 13.41 -36.49
C GLU A 197 -17.01 13.79 -35.01
N GLU A 198 -18.19 14.09 -34.48
CA GLU A 198 -18.39 14.30 -33.04
C GLU A 198 -18.07 13.02 -32.25
N GLY A 199 -18.49 11.86 -32.75
CA GLY A 199 -18.14 10.55 -32.21
C GLY A 199 -16.64 10.27 -32.25
N LYS A 200 -15.94 10.65 -33.33
CA LYS A 200 -14.47 10.55 -33.45
C LYS A 200 -13.76 11.48 -32.47
N GLN A 201 -14.27 12.69 -32.24
CA GLN A 201 -13.73 13.63 -31.26
C GLN A 201 -13.91 13.11 -29.83
N GLN A 202 -15.08 12.58 -29.49
CA GLN A 202 -15.31 11.94 -28.19
C GLN A 202 -14.43 10.69 -28.02
N LEU A 203 -14.27 9.89 -29.07
CA LEU A 203 -13.36 8.74 -29.07
C LEU A 203 -11.90 9.17 -28.89
N ALA A 204 -11.50 10.28 -29.50
CA ALA A 204 -10.16 10.85 -29.33
C ALA A 204 -9.90 11.28 -27.88
N VAL A 205 -10.88 11.93 -27.23
CA VAL A 205 -10.81 12.31 -25.81
C VAL A 205 -10.68 11.08 -24.90
N THR A 206 -11.51 10.06 -25.12
CA THR A 206 -11.42 8.81 -24.34
C THR A 206 -10.12 8.04 -24.61
N ASN A 207 -9.56 8.11 -25.82
CA ASN A 207 -8.27 7.50 -26.14
C ASN A 207 -7.10 8.26 -25.50
N THR A 208 -7.19 9.59 -25.33
CA THR A 208 -6.21 10.35 -24.53
C THR A 208 -6.30 9.98 -23.05
N GLU A 209 -7.50 9.87 -22.47
CA GLU A 209 -7.68 9.45 -21.07
C GLU A 209 -7.18 8.02 -20.83
N LEU A 210 -7.44 7.09 -21.77
CA LEU A 210 -6.87 5.74 -21.74
C LEU A 210 -5.34 5.75 -21.92
N GLY A 211 -4.81 6.70 -22.68
CA GLY A 211 -3.38 6.95 -22.84
C GLY A 211 -2.74 7.38 -21.51
N ASP A 212 -3.37 8.31 -20.80
CA ASP A 212 -2.93 8.80 -19.50
C ASP A 212 -2.98 7.70 -18.43
N LEU A 213 -4.06 6.91 -18.40
CA LEU A 213 -4.17 5.75 -17.51
C LEU A 213 -3.11 4.68 -17.83
N ARG A 214 -2.80 4.43 -19.12
CA ARG A 214 -1.67 3.56 -19.50
C ARG A 214 -0.33 4.13 -19.05
N GLY A 215 -0.17 5.45 -19.13
CA GLY A 215 1.00 6.17 -18.62
C GLY A 215 1.17 5.95 -17.12
N GLN A 216 0.10 6.15 -16.34
CA GLN A 216 0.07 5.91 -14.89
C GLN A 216 0.38 4.45 -14.55
N ILE A 217 -0.21 3.47 -15.27
CA ILE A 217 0.09 2.05 -15.08
C ILE A 217 1.57 1.75 -15.40
N LYS A 218 2.16 2.39 -16.41
CA LYS A 218 3.57 2.22 -16.76
C LYS A 218 4.49 2.79 -15.67
N ILE A 219 4.13 3.94 -15.09
CA ILE A 219 4.85 4.54 -13.94
C ILE A 219 4.75 3.64 -12.71
N LEU A 220 3.55 3.16 -12.36
CA LEU A 220 3.35 2.26 -11.21
C LEU A 220 4.09 0.94 -11.38
N LYS A 221 4.16 0.38 -12.61
CA LYS A 221 4.99 -0.80 -12.90
C LYS A 221 6.48 -0.52 -12.73
N ALA A 222 6.96 0.64 -13.18
CA ALA A 222 8.35 1.05 -12.99
C ALA A 222 8.69 1.23 -11.50
N GLN A 223 7.78 1.84 -10.72
CA GLN A 223 7.91 1.98 -9.27
C GLN A 223 7.95 0.63 -8.57
N ARG A 224 7.08 -0.33 -8.95
CA ARG A 224 7.10 -1.68 -8.42
C ARG A 224 8.42 -2.41 -8.72
N GLU A 225 8.94 -2.29 -9.94
CA GLU A 225 10.23 -2.89 -10.30
C GLU A 225 11.41 -2.24 -9.56
N ASN A 226 11.36 -0.94 -9.31
CA ASN A 226 12.36 -0.27 -8.47
C ASN A 226 12.28 -0.76 -7.01
N LEU A 227 11.09 -0.81 -6.42
CA LEU A 227 10.90 -1.36 -5.06
C LEU A 227 11.33 -2.82 -4.95
N LYS A 228 11.12 -3.61 -6.01
CA LYS A 228 11.59 -4.99 -6.07
C LYS A 228 13.12 -5.05 -6.11
N LYS A 229 13.78 -4.20 -6.91
CA LYS A 229 15.25 -4.08 -6.92
C LYS A 229 15.79 -3.60 -5.58
N ASP A 230 15.12 -2.67 -4.91
CA ASP A 230 15.49 -2.20 -3.58
C ASP A 230 15.35 -3.32 -2.54
N LEU A 231 14.29 -4.12 -2.62
CA LEU A 231 14.10 -5.31 -1.77
C LEU A 231 15.17 -6.38 -2.05
N GLU A 232 15.50 -6.63 -3.30
CA GLU A 232 16.58 -7.54 -3.70
C GLU A 232 17.94 -7.02 -3.19
N ALA A 233 18.22 -5.72 -3.32
CA ALA A 233 19.43 -5.07 -2.81
C ALA A 233 19.51 -5.12 -1.28
N GLN A 234 18.39 -4.89 -0.58
CA GLN A 234 18.27 -5.05 0.88
C GLN A 234 18.52 -6.50 1.30
N THR A 235 17.95 -7.47 0.59
CA THR A 235 18.17 -8.90 0.82
C THR A 235 19.62 -9.28 0.59
N SER A 236 20.25 -8.79 -0.49
CA SER A 236 21.67 -8.98 -0.75
C SER A 236 22.53 -8.32 0.32
N ARG A 237 22.15 -7.14 0.84
CA ARG A 237 22.85 -6.46 1.93
C ARG A 237 22.72 -7.21 3.25
N VAL A 238 21.55 -7.74 3.57
CA VAL A 238 21.34 -8.60 4.74
C VAL A 238 22.17 -9.86 4.63
N ASN A 239 22.18 -10.51 3.46
CA ASN A 239 23.02 -11.68 3.23
C ASN A 239 24.51 -11.33 3.32
N ALA A 240 24.93 -10.18 2.79
CA ALA A 240 26.31 -9.69 2.89
C ALA A 240 26.69 -9.41 4.36
N LEU A 241 25.81 -8.80 5.14
CA LEU A 241 26.01 -8.58 6.58
C LEU A 241 25.99 -9.89 7.37
N GLU A 242 25.19 -10.88 6.97
CA GLU A 242 25.22 -12.22 7.56
C GLU A 242 26.55 -12.91 7.25
N THR A 243 27.06 -12.79 6.01
CA THR A 243 28.39 -13.30 5.65
C THR A 243 29.52 -12.54 6.33
N GLU A 244 29.42 -11.21 6.47
CA GLU A 244 30.37 -10.38 7.20
C GLU A 244 30.35 -10.73 8.68
N ARG A 245 29.18 -10.97 9.27
CA ARG A 245 29.05 -11.45 10.64
C ARG A 245 29.63 -12.86 10.81
N GLN A 246 29.46 -13.75 9.84
CA GLN A 246 30.09 -15.08 9.85
C GLN A 246 31.61 -14.97 9.69
N GLN A 247 32.07 -14.06 8.85
CA GLN A 247 33.49 -13.77 8.64
C GLN A 247 34.10 -13.13 9.89
N LEU A 248 33.45 -12.15 10.51
CA LEU A 248 33.85 -11.55 11.79
C LEU A 248 33.78 -12.55 12.95
N ALA A 249 32.84 -13.50 12.94
CA ALA A 249 32.82 -14.59 13.92
C ALA A 249 33.98 -15.56 13.70
N LYS A 250 34.33 -15.83 12.43
CA LYS A 250 35.48 -16.64 12.05
C LYS A 250 36.80 -15.93 12.33
N GLU A 251 36.89 -14.62 12.08
CA GLU A 251 38.01 -13.74 12.41
C GLU A 251 38.10 -13.54 13.92
N ALA A 252 37.01 -13.48 14.67
CA ALA A 252 37.06 -13.44 16.12
C ALA A 252 37.58 -14.76 16.69
N GLU A 253 37.23 -15.91 16.09
CA GLU A 253 37.81 -17.20 16.43
C GLU A 253 39.26 -17.34 15.93
N GLU A 254 39.59 -16.84 14.74
CA GLU A 254 40.97 -16.77 14.23
C GLU A 254 41.81 -15.80 15.06
N ILE A 255 41.30 -14.66 15.53
CA ILE A 255 41.95 -13.72 16.47
C ILE A 255 42.09 -14.37 17.84
N LYS A 256 41.17 -15.23 18.26
CA LYS A 256 41.36 -16.10 19.43
C LYS A 256 42.50 -17.11 19.23
N GLN A 257 42.72 -17.51 17.97
CA GLN A 257 43.74 -18.46 17.55
C GLN A 257 45.10 -17.78 17.26
N THR A 258 45.09 -16.53 16.79
CA THR A 258 46.22 -15.67 16.40
C THR A 258 46.52 -14.59 17.43
N SER A 259 45.75 -14.44 18.51
CA SER A 259 46.23 -13.83 19.76
C SER A 259 47.32 -14.68 20.44
N ARG A 260 47.78 -15.74 19.76
CA ARG A 260 49.08 -16.38 19.99
C ARG A 260 50.23 -15.83 19.14
N GLU A 261 50.02 -15.07 18.08
CA GLU A 261 51.08 -14.52 17.21
C GLU A 261 50.68 -13.16 16.57
N LYS A 262 51.43 -12.08 16.93
CA LYS A 262 51.68 -10.75 16.29
C LYS A 262 50.93 -10.42 14.97
N GLU A 263 50.46 -9.22 14.58
CA GLU A 263 50.74 -7.80 14.86
C GLU A 263 49.72 -6.96 14.01
N PRO A 264 49.05 -5.89 14.49
CA PRO A 264 48.17 -5.03 13.68
C PRO A 264 48.80 -3.72 13.14
N GLU A 265 50.10 -3.47 13.36
CA GLU A 265 50.73 -2.17 13.07
C GLU A 265 51.10 -1.92 11.59
N GLN A 266 51.23 -2.97 10.78
CA GLN A 266 51.64 -2.87 9.37
C GLN A 266 50.55 -2.19 8.50
N ASN A 267 49.27 -2.43 8.79
CA ASN A 267 48.15 -1.99 7.95
C ASN A 267 47.87 -0.48 8.04
N LEU A 268 48.26 0.19 9.13
CA LEU A 268 48.12 1.66 9.27
C LEU A 268 49.22 2.43 8.54
N SER A 269 50.37 1.79 8.27
CA SER A 269 51.48 2.39 7.53
C SER A 269 51.15 2.53 6.04
N ASP A 270 50.54 1.52 5.44
CA ASP A 270 50.25 1.50 4.01
C ASP A 270 49.15 2.48 3.61
N VAL A 271 48.14 2.69 4.46
CA VAL A 271 47.07 3.68 4.24
C VAL A 271 47.62 5.12 4.30
N ARG A 272 48.60 5.39 5.17
CA ARG A 272 49.24 6.71 5.25
C ARG A 272 50.10 7.02 4.02
N ALA A 273 50.79 6.01 3.47
CA ALA A 273 51.59 6.18 2.25
C ALA A 273 50.72 6.52 1.03
N GLN A 274 49.54 5.91 0.90
CA GLN A 274 48.61 6.19 -0.20
C GLN A 274 48.01 7.59 -0.11
N LEU A 275 47.73 8.09 1.09
CA LEU A 275 47.17 9.43 1.29
C LEU A 275 48.16 10.53 0.87
N VAL A 276 49.46 10.34 1.14
CA VAL A 276 50.52 11.28 0.77
C VAL A 276 50.71 11.34 -0.76
N ALA A 277 50.60 10.20 -1.45
CA ALA A 277 50.71 10.16 -2.90
C ALA A 277 49.57 10.94 -3.60
N LEU A 278 48.33 10.78 -3.13
CA LEU A 278 47.18 11.51 -3.67
C LEU A 278 47.22 13.02 -3.41
N GLN A 279 47.83 13.43 -2.30
CA GLN A 279 48.03 14.85 -1.99
C GLN A 279 49.04 15.52 -2.95
N ALA A 280 50.11 14.81 -3.33
CA ALA A 280 51.10 15.31 -4.27
C ALA A 280 50.51 15.50 -5.68
N GLU A 281 49.72 14.53 -6.17
CA GLU A 281 49.07 14.61 -7.48
C GLU A 281 48.10 15.80 -7.59
N ASN A 282 47.34 16.07 -6.52
CA ASN A 282 46.42 17.21 -6.47
C ASN A 282 47.15 18.57 -6.54
N THR A 283 48.36 18.67 -5.99
CA THR A 283 49.14 19.92 -6.06
C THR A 283 49.65 20.19 -7.46
N ASP A 284 50.07 19.16 -8.19
CA ASP A 284 50.63 19.28 -9.54
C ASP A 284 49.54 19.67 -10.58
N LEU A 285 48.32 19.14 -10.41
CA LEU A 285 47.16 19.52 -11.22
C LEU A 285 46.78 21.00 -11.04
N ARG A 286 46.85 21.53 -9.81
CA ARG A 286 46.56 22.96 -9.54
C ARG A 286 47.59 23.90 -10.16
N GLU A 287 48.87 23.53 -10.20
CA GLU A 287 49.91 24.34 -10.84
C GLU A 287 49.73 24.38 -12.36
N ASN A 288 49.39 23.23 -12.97
CA ASN A 288 49.13 23.13 -14.40
C ASN A 288 47.90 23.95 -14.84
N ALA A 289 46.86 24.03 -14.01
CA ALA A 289 45.70 24.90 -14.27
C ALA A 289 46.10 26.39 -14.33
N LYS A 290 46.91 26.87 -13.37
CA LYS A 290 47.38 28.28 -13.34
C LYS A 290 48.24 28.66 -14.56
N LYS A 291 49.11 27.75 -15.02
CA LYS A 291 49.92 27.97 -16.23
C LYS A 291 49.04 28.12 -17.48
N ARG A 292 47.95 27.35 -17.57
CA ARG A 292 47.00 27.42 -18.69
C ARG A 292 46.16 28.69 -18.68
N GLU A 293 45.68 29.13 -17.53
CA GLU A 293 44.95 30.41 -17.39
C GLU A 293 45.80 31.59 -17.86
N SER A 294 47.09 31.61 -17.50
CA SER A 294 48.04 32.65 -17.94
C SER A 294 48.23 32.65 -19.47
N ARG A 295 48.28 31.46 -20.09
CA ARG A 295 48.40 31.32 -21.55
C ARG A 295 47.13 31.76 -22.29
N ILE A 296 45.96 31.43 -21.76
CA ILE A 296 44.66 31.89 -22.31
C ILE A 296 44.56 33.42 -22.23
N HIS A 297 45.00 34.03 -21.13
CA HIS A 297 44.99 35.48 -21.01
C HIS A 297 45.90 36.16 -22.05
N GLY A 298 47.10 35.60 -22.29
CA GLY A 298 48.02 36.07 -23.33
C GLY A 298 47.45 35.96 -24.75
N LEU A 299 46.73 34.87 -25.05
CA LEU A 299 46.06 34.68 -26.34
C LEU A 299 44.91 35.69 -26.54
N LYS A 300 44.08 35.91 -25.52
CA LYS A 300 43.02 36.93 -25.58
C LYS A 300 43.57 38.33 -25.89
N LYS A 301 44.71 38.70 -25.30
CA LYS A 301 45.36 39.97 -25.57
C LYS A 301 45.81 40.10 -27.03
N ARG A 302 46.44 39.06 -27.57
CA ARG A 302 46.86 39.01 -28.98
C ARG A 302 45.69 39.09 -29.96
N VAL A 303 44.57 38.42 -29.66
CA VAL A 303 43.36 38.48 -30.49
C VAL A 303 42.82 39.91 -30.53
N GLY A 304 42.74 40.60 -29.38
CA GLY A 304 42.33 42.01 -29.33
C GLY A 304 43.27 42.93 -30.14
N GLU A 305 44.58 42.69 -30.13
CA GLU A 305 45.52 43.45 -30.96
C GLU A 305 45.32 43.22 -32.47
N VAL A 306 44.95 41.99 -32.87
CA VAL A 306 44.64 41.65 -34.26
C VAL A 306 43.32 42.30 -34.69
N GLU A 307 42.29 42.27 -33.85
CA GLU A 307 41.00 42.92 -34.11
C GLU A 307 41.15 44.43 -34.31
N VAL A 308 42.00 45.10 -33.53
CA VAL A 308 42.31 46.53 -33.70
C VAL A 308 43.05 46.81 -35.01
N LYS A 309 43.99 45.93 -35.41
CA LYS A 309 44.67 46.04 -36.71
C LYS A 309 43.72 45.82 -37.89
N LEU A 310 42.79 44.88 -37.76
CA LEU A 310 41.75 44.61 -38.76
C LEU A 310 40.76 45.78 -38.88
N ALA A 311 40.37 46.38 -37.75
CA ALA A 311 39.57 47.60 -37.74
C ALA A 311 40.30 48.78 -38.42
N SER A 312 41.62 48.89 -38.21
CA SER A 312 42.44 49.91 -38.87
C SER A 312 42.54 49.70 -40.40
N LEU A 313 42.65 48.45 -40.85
CA LEU A 313 42.64 48.09 -42.27
C LEU A 313 41.26 48.30 -42.92
N HIS A 314 40.17 48.07 -42.19
CA HIS A 314 38.82 48.30 -42.67
C HIS A 314 38.48 49.80 -42.81
N ILE A 315 39.13 50.66 -42.03
CA ILE A 315 39.04 52.13 -42.18
C ILE A 315 39.88 52.61 -43.37
N ALA A 316 41.05 51.99 -43.60
CA ALA A 316 41.89 52.31 -44.75
C ALA A 316 41.27 51.93 -46.11
N SER A 317 40.45 50.88 -46.17
CA SER A 317 39.79 50.45 -47.42
C SER A 317 38.54 51.26 -47.81
N LYS A 318 38.07 52.18 -46.95
CA LYS A 318 36.82 52.95 -47.15
C LYS A 318 37.00 54.43 -47.49
N THR A 319 38.18 54.85 -47.95
CA THR A 319 38.40 56.24 -48.39
C THR A 319 38.60 56.30 -49.91
N PRO A 320 37.63 56.80 -50.70
CA PRO A 320 37.79 57.01 -52.14
C PRO A 320 38.33 58.43 -52.41
N VAL A 321 39.42 58.55 -53.16
CA VAL A 321 39.86 59.83 -53.73
C VAL A 321 39.95 59.67 -55.25
N LEU A 322 38.95 60.22 -55.93
CA LEU A 322 38.99 60.62 -57.33
C LEU A 322 39.50 62.06 -57.38
N GLN A 323 40.51 62.35 -58.22
CA GLN A 323 40.40 63.35 -59.29
C GLN A 323 41.65 63.40 -60.18
N GLN A 324 41.36 63.53 -61.48
CA GLN A 324 42.22 63.57 -62.66
C GLN A 324 43.08 64.84 -62.74
N HIS A 325 44.20 64.80 -63.48
CA HIS A 325 44.51 65.79 -64.52
C HIS A 325 45.54 65.25 -65.53
N ASP A 326 45.34 65.65 -66.78
CA ASP A 326 46.03 65.23 -68.00
C ASP A 326 47.53 65.58 -68.08
N THR A 327 48.31 64.76 -68.79
CA THR A 327 49.25 65.19 -69.85
C THR A 327 49.86 63.99 -70.59
N PRO A 328 50.07 64.06 -71.92
CA PRO A 328 50.54 62.92 -72.72
C PRO A 328 52.06 62.94 -72.88
N GLY A 329 52.71 61.79 -72.68
CA GLY A 329 54.09 61.62 -73.12
C GLY A 329 54.83 60.45 -72.48
N LEU A 330 55.44 59.63 -73.34
CA LEU A 330 56.60 58.77 -73.10
C LEU A 330 56.34 57.32 -72.64
N VAL A 331 56.00 56.55 -73.67
CA VAL A 331 55.93 55.09 -73.86
C VAL A 331 57.31 54.40 -73.71
N ALA A 332 58.07 54.62 -72.63
CA ALA A 332 59.35 53.90 -72.46
C ALA A 332 59.75 53.50 -71.03
N HIS A 333 59.08 54.00 -69.99
CA HIS A 333 59.39 53.60 -68.59
C HIS A 333 58.32 52.72 -67.91
N ALA A 334 57.18 52.49 -68.57
CA ALA A 334 56.09 51.68 -68.03
C ALA A 334 56.39 50.17 -67.97
N SER A 335 57.33 49.66 -68.78
CA SER A 335 57.63 48.22 -68.79
C SER A 335 58.60 47.80 -67.67
N GLU A 336 59.50 48.68 -67.24
CA GLU A 336 60.47 48.36 -66.19
C GLU A 336 59.87 48.58 -64.79
N GLN A 337 59.04 49.61 -64.62
CA GLN A 337 58.32 49.82 -63.36
C GLN A 337 57.22 48.78 -63.14
N ALA A 338 56.48 48.40 -64.19
CA ALA A 338 55.50 47.32 -64.09
C ALA A 338 56.15 45.96 -63.79
N GLY A 339 57.38 45.71 -64.28
CA GLY A 339 58.14 44.51 -63.94
C GLY A 339 58.56 44.47 -62.46
N LYS A 340 59.09 45.58 -61.93
CA LYS A 340 59.47 45.68 -60.50
C LYS A 340 58.26 45.63 -59.57
N ASP A 341 57.15 46.24 -59.97
CA ASP A 341 55.90 46.19 -59.20
C ASP A 341 55.26 44.80 -59.26
N LEU A 342 55.40 44.08 -60.38
CA LEU A 342 54.97 42.68 -60.51
C LEU A 342 55.83 41.75 -59.65
N ASP A 343 57.16 41.90 -59.67
CA ASP A 343 58.06 41.10 -58.83
C ASP A 343 57.85 41.38 -57.33
N ALA A 344 57.59 42.63 -56.97
CA ALA A 344 57.22 43.01 -55.60
C ALA A 344 55.85 42.43 -55.21
N ALA A 345 54.87 42.44 -56.13
CA ALA A 345 53.57 41.83 -55.91
C ALA A 345 53.68 40.31 -55.77
N GLN A 346 54.49 39.64 -56.60
CA GLN A 346 54.73 38.19 -56.53
C GLN A 346 55.47 37.81 -55.25
N SER A 347 56.48 38.57 -54.84
CA SER A 347 57.17 38.37 -53.56
C SER A 347 56.23 38.56 -52.37
N ARG A 348 55.26 39.46 -52.50
CA ARG A 348 54.24 39.68 -51.46
C ARG A 348 53.17 38.61 -51.46
N ILE A 349 52.79 38.09 -52.62
CA ILE A 349 51.87 36.95 -52.75
C ILE A 349 52.51 35.70 -52.13
N THR A 350 53.77 35.39 -52.42
CA THR A 350 54.46 34.22 -51.84
C THR A 350 54.64 34.34 -50.33
N GLU A 351 54.94 35.53 -49.81
CA GLU A 351 54.99 35.75 -48.36
C GLU A 351 53.61 35.64 -47.72
N LEU A 352 52.54 36.13 -48.37
CA LEU A 352 51.17 35.97 -47.89
C LEU A 352 50.70 34.51 -47.96
N GLU A 353 51.08 33.76 -48.98
CA GLU A 353 50.83 32.32 -49.09
C GLU A 353 51.53 31.56 -47.96
N LYS A 354 52.79 31.89 -47.66
CA LYS A 354 53.54 31.32 -46.54
C LYS A 354 52.89 31.65 -45.19
N GLN A 355 52.45 32.89 -45.00
CA GLN A 355 51.71 33.31 -43.81
C GLN A 355 50.37 32.59 -43.71
N SER A 356 49.65 32.43 -44.83
CA SER A 356 48.40 31.67 -44.89
C SER A 356 48.60 30.21 -44.52
N SER A 357 49.66 29.55 -45.02
CA SER A 357 49.97 28.16 -44.65
C SER A 357 50.35 28.03 -43.18
N THR A 358 51.08 29.00 -42.63
CA THR A 358 51.45 29.02 -41.20
C THR A 358 50.21 29.18 -40.32
N LEU A 359 49.32 30.11 -40.68
CA LEU A 359 48.05 30.30 -39.99
C LEU A 359 47.13 29.09 -40.10
N GLN A 360 47.15 28.40 -41.25
CA GLN A 360 46.37 27.17 -41.44
C GLN A 360 46.89 26.04 -40.55
N HIS A 361 48.20 25.92 -40.37
CA HIS A 361 48.80 24.97 -39.42
C HIS A 361 48.45 25.32 -37.97
N ASP A 362 48.61 26.59 -37.58
CA ASP A 362 48.25 27.06 -36.23
C ASP A 362 46.75 26.84 -35.93
N LEU A 363 45.89 27.04 -36.94
CA LEU A 363 44.46 26.76 -36.82
C LEU A 363 44.22 25.26 -36.58
N GLN A 364 44.86 24.39 -37.36
CA GLN A 364 44.73 22.95 -37.22
C GLN A 364 45.23 22.47 -35.85
N ASP A 365 46.35 22.99 -35.36
CA ASP A 365 46.84 22.70 -34.01
C ASP A 365 45.84 23.16 -32.94
N SER A 366 45.26 24.35 -33.10
CA SER A 366 44.23 24.85 -32.17
C SER A 366 42.94 24.02 -32.19
N GLU A 367 42.54 23.47 -33.34
CA GLU A 367 41.38 22.58 -33.47
C GLU A 367 41.61 21.23 -32.79
N THR A 368 42.82 20.67 -32.92
CA THR A 368 43.18 19.43 -32.22
C THR A 368 43.25 19.65 -30.70
N GLU A 369 43.76 20.80 -30.24
CA GLU A 369 43.79 21.17 -28.83
C GLU A 369 42.37 21.38 -28.28
N LEU A 370 41.48 22.04 -29.03
CA LEU A 370 40.06 22.18 -28.68
C LEU A 370 39.34 20.83 -28.59
N SER A 371 39.65 19.90 -29.49
CA SER A 371 39.08 18.54 -29.46
C SER A 371 39.53 17.77 -28.23
N ARG A 372 40.81 17.89 -27.86
CA ARG A 372 41.34 17.32 -26.61
C ARG A 372 40.69 17.94 -25.37
N LEU A 373 40.55 19.26 -25.33
CA LEU A 373 39.89 19.96 -24.23
C LEU A 373 38.42 19.61 -24.10
N ARG A 374 37.70 19.41 -25.21
CA ARG A 374 36.32 18.90 -25.17
C ARG A 374 36.25 17.50 -24.58
N SER A 375 37.21 16.63 -24.92
CA SER A 375 37.29 15.29 -24.31
C SER A 375 37.59 15.36 -22.81
N ASP A 376 38.55 16.19 -22.39
CA ASP A 376 38.90 16.37 -20.98
C ASP A 376 37.74 16.99 -20.18
N LEU A 377 37.03 17.96 -20.76
CA LEU A 377 35.83 18.55 -20.17
C LEU A 377 34.71 17.52 -20.02
N SER A 378 34.53 16.65 -21.03
CA SER A 378 33.54 15.56 -20.96
C SER A 378 33.87 14.61 -19.80
N LYS A 379 35.13 14.21 -19.64
CA LYS A 379 35.57 13.36 -18.53
C LYS A 379 35.42 14.04 -17.17
N ALA A 380 35.73 15.34 -17.09
CA ALA A 380 35.53 16.10 -15.87
C ALA A 380 34.04 16.21 -15.50
N ASN A 381 33.14 16.39 -16.48
CA ASN A 381 31.70 16.38 -16.24
C ASN A 381 31.20 15.01 -15.76
N GLU A 382 31.66 13.90 -16.35
CA GLU A 382 31.35 12.55 -15.87
C GLU A 382 31.82 12.32 -14.43
N GLN A 383 32.99 12.86 -14.07
CA GLN A 383 33.49 12.84 -12.70
C GLN A 383 32.62 13.69 -11.76
N ILE A 384 32.22 14.90 -12.17
CA ILE A 384 31.33 15.77 -11.38
C ILE A 384 30.00 15.08 -11.13
N GLU A 385 29.37 14.51 -12.17
CA GLU A 385 28.12 13.75 -12.03
C GLU A 385 28.27 12.56 -11.07
N THR A 386 29.45 11.95 -11.04
CA THR A 386 29.76 10.86 -10.12
C THR A 386 29.88 11.37 -8.68
N HIS A 387 30.60 12.47 -8.45
CA HIS A 387 30.70 13.09 -7.14
C HIS A 387 29.35 13.64 -6.64
N GLU A 388 28.50 14.16 -7.53
CA GLU A 388 27.14 14.60 -7.19
C GLU A 388 26.26 13.41 -6.77
N ARG A 389 26.37 12.28 -7.47
CA ARG A 389 25.72 11.03 -7.06
C ARG A 389 26.23 10.55 -5.69
N ASP A 390 27.53 10.59 -5.46
CA ASP A 390 28.12 10.17 -4.18
C ASP A 390 27.71 11.10 -3.03
N LEU A 391 27.71 12.43 -3.25
CA LEU A 391 27.20 13.40 -2.27
C LEU A 391 25.72 13.22 -1.98
N LEU A 392 24.91 12.87 -2.98
CA LEU A 392 23.50 12.57 -2.77
C LEU A 392 23.32 11.30 -1.92
N ASN A 393 24.11 10.25 -2.19
CA ASN A 393 24.11 9.03 -1.40
C ASN A 393 24.56 9.30 0.05
N GLU A 394 25.58 10.12 0.27
CA GLU A 394 26.01 10.53 1.61
C GLU A 394 24.96 11.36 2.34
N ARG A 395 24.25 12.26 1.65
CA ARG A 395 23.13 13.01 2.25
C ARG A 395 22.01 12.09 2.68
N GLN A 396 21.63 11.12 1.84
CA GLN A 396 20.63 10.12 2.19
C GLN A 396 21.10 9.25 3.37
N ALA A 397 22.37 8.85 3.42
CA ALA A 397 22.93 8.13 4.56
C ALA A 397 22.89 8.96 5.85
N ASN A 398 23.18 10.26 5.77
CA ASN A 398 23.08 11.18 6.90
C ASN A 398 21.62 11.38 7.36
N GLU A 399 20.66 11.47 6.46
CA GLU A 399 19.24 11.52 6.81
C GLU A 399 18.78 10.25 7.54
N VAL A 400 19.26 9.08 7.11
CA VAL A 400 19.01 7.80 7.78
C VAL A 400 19.63 7.80 9.18
N LEU A 401 20.88 8.26 9.34
CA LEU A 401 21.54 8.37 10.65
C LEU A 401 20.82 9.37 11.57
N GLN A 402 20.36 10.51 11.05
CA GLN A 402 19.57 11.48 11.83
C GLN A 402 18.25 10.87 12.30
N SER A 403 17.59 10.10 11.46
CA SER A 403 16.36 9.37 11.82
C SER A 403 16.63 8.31 12.89
N GLN A 404 17.75 7.59 12.81
CA GLN A 404 18.17 6.63 13.84
C GLN A 404 18.51 7.29 15.17
N ILE A 405 19.18 8.44 15.14
CA ILE A 405 19.48 9.24 16.34
C ILE A 405 18.18 9.73 16.99
N ALA A 406 17.23 10.24 16.19
CA ALA A 406 15.93 10.67 16.70
C ALA A 406 15.18 9.53 17.39
N GLN A 407 15.15 8.34 16.77
CA GLN A 407 14.54 7.16 17.36
C GLN A 407 15.19 6.76 18.70
N LEU A 408 16.54 6.78 18.77
CA LEU A 408 17.25 6.47 20.01
C LEU A 408 16.97 7.49 21.13
N VAL A 409 16.79 8.76 20.78
CA VAL A 409 16.42 9.81 21.74
C VAL A 409 15.01 9.56 22.30
N ASP A 410 14.06 9.17 21.46
CA ASP A 410 12.70 8.86 21.90
C ASP A 410 12.66 7.59 22.75
N ASP A 411 13.41 6.55 22.37
CA ASP A 411 13.54 5.32 23.17
C ASP A 411 14.13 5.63 24.57
N LEU A 412 15.14 6.51 24.65
CA LEU A 412 15.73 6.93 25.92
C LEU A 412 14.73 7.70 26.80
N ARG A 413 13.95 8.61 26.21
CA ARG A 413 12.88 9.33 26.94
C ARG A 413 11.83 8.37 27.48
N GLN A 414 11.39 7.41 26.67
CA GLN A 414 10.44 6.40 27.12
C GLN A 414 11.00 5.58 28.30
N LYS A 415 12.29 5.23 28.26
CA LYS A 415 12.95 4.51 29.36
C LYS A 415 13.08 5.36 30.62
N GLU A 416 13.29 6.66 30.49
CA GLU A 416 13.31 7.60 31.60
C GLU A 416 11.92 7.74 32.26
N ASP A 417 10.86 7.83 31.46
CA ASP A 417 9.47 7.86 31.94
C ASP A 417 9.06 6.55 32.62
N GLU A 418 9.47 5.40 32.07
CA GLU A 418 9.28 4.09 32.69
C GLU A 418 10.01 3.99 34.04
N ALA A 419 11.24 4.50 34.13
CA ALA A 419 12.02 4.54 35.37
C ALA A 419 11.35 5.46 36.42
N LEU A 420 10.79 6.59 36.00
CA LEU A 420 10.03 7.50 36.88
C LEU A 420 8.74 6.85 37.40
N LYS A 421 7.98 6.14 36.55
CA LYS A 421 6.80 5.38 36.98
C LYS A 421 7.14 4.26 37.96
N ILE A 422 8.23 3.53 37.73
CA ILE A 422 8.71 2.51 38.68
C ILE A 422 9.09 3.16 40.01
N ARG A 423 9.69 4.35 39.98
CA ARG A 423 10.05 5.11 41.18
C ARG A 423 8.83 5.60 41.97
N GLU A 424 7.76 6.01 41.29
CA GLU A 424 6.50 6.42 41.91
C GLU A 424 5.68 5.24 42.47
N HIS A 425 5.84 4.04 41.90
CA HIS A 425 5.16 2.82 42.37
C HIS A 425 5.88 2.07 43.49
N ILE A 426 7.08 2.49 43.90
CA ILE A 426 7.78 1.97 45.10
C ILE A 426 7.32 2.70 46.38
N THR A 427 6.45 3.70 46.29
CA THR A 427 5.98 4.51 47.44
C THR A 427 4.46 4.61 47.52
N PRO A 428 3.72 3.49 47.66
CA PRO A 428 2.93 3.41 48.89
C PRO A 428 2.58 1.97 49.31
N GLU A 429 3.25 1.45 50.34
CA GLU A 429 2.60 0.54 51.29
C GLU A 429 3.24 0.77 52.67
N GLU A 430 2.41 0.87 53.70
CA GLU A 430 2.71 1.12 55.13
C GLU A 430 2.71 2.58 55.62
N ASP A 431 1.48 3.09 55.75
CA ASP A 431 1.15 4.48 56.10
C ASP A 431 0.60 4.64 57.55
N ALA A 432 1.30 4.12 58.56
CA ALA A 432 0.92 4.42 59.96
C ALA A 432 2.07 4.57 60.98
N THR A 433 3.34 4.35 60.61
CA THR A 433 4.49 4.48 61.55
C THR A 433 5.51 5.55 61.11
N THR A 434 5.12 6.42 60.19
CA THR A 434 6.04 7.28 59.42
C THR A 434 6.35 8.63 60.06
N SER A 435 5.58 9.12 61.03
CA SER A 435 5.85 10.47 61.57
C SER A 435 7.11 10.56 62.45
N LEU A 436 7.41 9.54 63.26
CA LEU A 436 8.64 9.49 64.07
C LEU A 436 9.86 8.94 63.28
N ARG A 437 9.61 8.16 62.24
CA ARG A 437 10.67 7.56 61.41
C ARG A 437 11.20 8.52 60.35
N VAL A 438 10.40 9.46 59.86
CA VAL A 438 10.86 10.52 58.93
C VAL A 438 11.91 11.43 59.57
N GLN A 439 11.82 11.67 60.88
CA GLN A 439 12.84 12.46 61.60
C GLN A 439 14.15 11.68 61.77
N GLY A 440 14.08 10.37 62.04
CA GLY A 440 15.25 9.48 62.07
C GLY A 440 15.90 9.29 60.68
N LEU A 441 15.08 9.05 59.66
CA LEU A 441 15.53 8.89 58.27
C LEU A 441 16.12 10.18 57.69
N SER A 442 15.69 11.36 58.14
CA SER A 442 16.34 12.61 57.76
C SER A 442 17.75 12.76 58.35
N GLN A 443 18.01 12.15 59.51
CA GLN A 443 19.32 12.15 60.16
C GLN A 443 20.22 11.06 59.56
N ASP A 444 19.65 9.90 59.25
CA ASP A 444 20.32 8.80 58.54
C ASP A 444 20.64 9.14 57.08
N LEU A 445 19.81 9.95 56.41
CA LEU A 445 20.10 10.46 55.07
C LEU A 445 21.27 11.45 55.10
N LYS A 446 21.45 12.21 56.18
CA LYS A 446 22.60 13.11 56.36
C LYS A 446 23.88 12.32 56.61
N THR A 447 23.84 11.26 57.43
CA THR A 447 25.00 10.40 57.68
C THR A 447 25.36 9.58 56.45
N GLU A 448 24.37 9.08 55.69
CA GLU A 448 24.62 8.37 54.44
C GLU A 448 25.07 9.28 53.29
N LYS A 449 24.61 10.53 53.23
CA LYS A 449 25.20 11.51 52.29
C LYS A 449 26.65 11.83 52.64
N SER A 450 26.97 11.87 53.94
CA SER A 450 28.34 12.05 54.41
C SER A 450 29.21 10.83 54.10
N ARG A 451 28.65 9.62 54.20
CA ARG A 451 29.31 8.37 53.84
C ARG A 451 29.47 8.21 52.33
N GLY A 452 28.48 8.62 51.53
CA GLY A 452 28.58 8.69 50.07
C GLY A 452 29.69 9.64 49.63
N ASN A 453 29.81 10.81 50.26
CA ASN A 453 30.93 11.72 49.97
C ASN A 453 32.29 11.13 50.38
N ARG A 454 32.37 10.38 51.49
CA ARG A 454 33.59 9.65 51.88
C ARG A 454 33.93 8.56 50.88
N LEU A 455 32.97 7.73 50.50
CA LEU A 455 33.16 6.67 49.50
C LEU A 455 33.51 7.24 48.12
N GLN A 456 32.99 8.41 47.75
CA GLN A 456 33.38 9.10 46.52
C GLN A 456 34.81 9.66 46.59
N THR A 457 35.24 10.09 47.77
CA THR A 457 36.62 10.52 48.02
C THR A 457 37.57 9.31 48.01
N GLU A 458 37.21 8.22 48.68
CA GLU A 458 37.95 6.96 48.69
C GLU A 458 38.03 6.34 47.29
N LEU A 459 36.94 6.40 46.50
CA LEU A 459 36.96 5.95 45.10
C LEU A 459 37.88 6.84 44.25
N GLY A 460 37.88 8.15 44.48
CA GLY A 460 38.82 9.08 43.84
C GLY A 460 40.28 8.78 44.18
N GLU A 461 40.57 8.45 45.44
CA GLU A 461 41.89 8.05 45.91
C GLU A 461 42.32 6.69 45.31
N ILE A 462 41.43 5.70 45.28
CA ILE A 462 41.68 4.39 44.66
C ILE A 462 41.90 4.51 43.14
N VAL A 463 41.16 5.39 42.46
CA VAL A 463 41.36 5.65 41.03
C VAL A 463 42.70 6.35 40.81
N ALA A 464 43.05 7.34 41.63
CA ALA A 464 44.36 8.01 41.55
C ALA A 464 45.52 7.06 41.87
N GLU A 465 45.35 6.14 42.84
CA GLU A 465 46.33 5.11 43.15
C GLU A 465 46.44 4.08 42.02
N ASN A 466 45.33 3.66 41.41
CA ASN A 466 45.36 2.78 40.24
C ASN A 466 46.04 3.44 39.03
N GLU A 467 45.83 4.73 38.79
CA GLU A 467 46.55 5.45 37.73
C GLU A 467 48.04 5.60 38.06
N ARG A 468 48.41 5.81 39.34
CA ARG A 468 49.82 5.76 39.76
C ARG A 468 50.43 4.38 39.59
N LEU A 469 49.69 3.30 39.89
CA LEU A 469 50.14 1.92 39.72
C LEU A 469 50.23 1.55 38.23
N LYS A 470 49.32 2.02 37.38
CA LYS A 470 49.43 1.89 35.92
C LYS A 470 50.65 2.62 35.39
N GLN A 471 50.88 3.86 35.82
CA GLN A 471 52.07 4.60 35.43
C GLN A 471 53.35 3.91 35.92
N ALA A 472 53.35 3.39 37.16
CA ALA A 472 54.47 2.63 37.68
C ALA A 472 54.69 1.31 36.92
N LEU A 473 53.62 0.66 36.45
CA LEU A 473 53.68 -0.50 35.57
C LEU A 473 54.26 -0.14 34.21
N VAL A 474 53.81 0.94 33.59
CA VAL A 474 54.39 1.44 32.32
C VAL A 474 55.86 1.82 32.50
N ASP A 475 56.24 2.44 33.62
CA ASP A 475 57.64 2.77 33.91
C ASP A 475 58.47 1.52 34.24
N LEU A 476 57.86 0.46 34.79
CA LEU A 476 58.51 -0.83 35.04
C LEU A 476 58.61 -1.65 33.76
N GLU A 477 57.63 -1.59 32.87
CA GLU A 477 57.63 -2.19 31.54
C GLU A 477 58.67 -1.49 30.67
N GLY A 478 58.73 -0.16 30.67
CA GLY A 478 59.80 0.60 30.00
C GLY A 478 61.18 0.25 30.55
N ARG A 479 61.34 0.13 31.88
CA ARG A 479 62.59 -0.34 32.49
C ARG A 479 62.89 -1.80 32.20
N ALA A 480 61.88 -2.65 32.07
CA ALA A 480 62.02 -4.06 31.71
C ALA A 480 62.39 -4.22 30.24
N ASP A 481 61.86 -3.38 29.35
CA ASP A 481 62.22 -3.31 27.94
C ASP A 481 63.62 -2.76 27.75
N ASP A 482 64.01 -1.73 28.51
CA ASP A 482 65.38 -1.22 28.53
C ASP A 482 66.34 -2.26 29.13
N ALA A 483 65.93 -2.99 30.17
CA ALA A 483 66.69 -4.10 30.74
C ALA A 483 66.73 -5.31 29.80
N MET A 484 65.69 -5.58 29.02
CA MET A 484 65.67 -6.64 28.01
C MET A 484 66.51 -6.26 26.81
N LYS A 485 66.53 -4.99 26.38
CA LYS A 485 67.46 -4.50 25.36
C LYS A 485 68.91 -4.54 25.86
N ALA A 486 69.16 -4.08 27.09
CA ALA A 486 70.48 -4.19 27.72
C ALA A 486 70.90 -5.65 27.94
N ARG A 487 69.94 -6.54 28.21
CA ARG A 487 70.17 -7.99 28.32
C ARG A 487 70.36 -8.66 26.97
N GLU A 488 69.64 -8.29 25.92
CA GLU A 488 69.88 -8.75 24.56
C GLU A 488 71.23 -8.24 24.03
N GLU A 489 71.64 -7.04 24.43
CA GLU A 489 72.95 -6.47 24.09
C GLU A 489 74.07 -7.12 24.92
N ALA A 490 73.79 -7.48 26.18
CA ALA A 490 74.68 -8.32 26.99
C ALA A 490 74.71 -9.78 26.52
N GLU A 491 73.60 -10.39 26.10
CA GLU A 491 73.52 -11.76 25.54
C GLU A 491 74.19 -11.82 24.15
N ARG A 492 74.17 -10.73 23.38
CA ARG A 492 75.02 -10.57 22.17
C ARG A 492 76.51 -10.48 22.50
N GLN A 493 76.90 -10.03 23.71
CA GLN A 493 78.29 -10.02 24.19
C GLN A 493 78.68 -11.30 24.96
N LEU A 494 77.72 -12.15 25.33
CA LEU A 494 77.90 -13.27 26.25
C LEU A 494 77.21 -14.53 25.75
N SER A 495 77.32 -14.81 24.44
CA SER A 495 77.05 -16.12 23.86
C SER A 495 78.14 -17.12 24.28
N VAL A 496 78.19 -17.44 25.59
CA VAL A 496 78.82 -18.63 26.17
C VAL A 496 77.93 -19.14 27.30
N SER A 497 77.34 -20.32 27.03
CA SER A 497 76.79 -21.36 27.92
C SER A 497 75.70 -20.98 28.96
N GLN A 498 74.45 -20.93 28.49
CA GLN A 498 73.27 -21.15 29.35
C GLN A 498 73.13 -22.63 29.82
N THR A 499 74.03 -23.53 29.38
CA THR A 499 74.17 -24.89 29.91
C THR A 499 75.07 -24.97 31.15
N ASP A 500 75.81 -23.91 31.50
CA ASP A 500 76.68 -23.89 32.69
C ASP A 500 75.98 -23.37 33.96
N ARG A 501 74.84 -22.67 33.83
CA ARG A 501 74.11 -22.14 35.00
C ARG A 501 73.26 -23.20 35.70
N ASP A 502 72.61 -24.08 34.94
CA ASP A 502 71.81 -25.17 35.51
C ASP A 502 72.69 -26.31 36.04
N ALA A 503 73.88 -26.51 35.44
CA ALA A 503 74.92 -27.40 35.98
C ALA A 503 75.56 -26.83 37.27
N LYS A 504 75.75 -25.51 37.39
CA LYS A 504 76.27 -24.87 38.60
C LYS A 504 75.32 -24.97 39.80
N PHE A 505 74.02 -24.77 39.60
CA PHE A 505 73.05 -24.87 40.70
C PHE A 505 72.92 -26.29 41.26
N MET A 506 72.95 -27.31 40.39
CA MET A 506 72.96 -28.71 40.83
C MET A 506 74.30 -29.11 41.46
N ALA A 507 75.43 -28.66 40.90
CA ALA A 507 76.76 -28.90 41.48
C ALA A 507 76.96 -28.21 42.84
N GLU A 508 76.35 -27.05 43.08
CA GLU A 508 76.46 -26.32 44.35
C GLU A 508 75.60 -26.96 45.46
N ILE A 509 74.43 -27.52 45.11
CA ILE A 509 73.63 -28.33 46.05
C ILE A 509 74.37 -29.63 46.41
N GLU A 510 74.97 -30.31 45.43
CA GLU A 510 75.77 -31.52 45.67
C GLU A 510 77.07 -31.22 46.45
N ARG A 511 77.71 -30.07 46.22
CA ARG A 511 78.89 -29.61 46.96
C ARG A 511 78.56 -29.31 48.42
N ILE A 512 77.44 -28.64 48.70
CA ILE A 512 76.99 -28.34 50.07
C ILE A 512 76.62 -29.63 50.81
N GLN A 513 76.01 -30.60 50.13
CA GLN A 513 75.73 -31.93 50.72
C GLN A 513 77.00 -32.74 50.99
N ALA A 514 78.02 -32.65 50.12
CA ALA A 514 79.32 -33.29 50.32
C ALA A 514 80.14 -32.63 51.44
N GLU A 515 80.15 -31.29 51.54
CA GLU A 515 80.82 -30.54 52.63
C GLU A 515 80.18 -30.84 54.00
N LEU A 516 78.87 -31.03 54.08
CA LEU A 516 78.18 -31.48 55.29
C LEU A 516 78.54 -32.91 55.71
N GLN A 517 78.72 -33.83 54.75
CA GLN A 517 79.18 -35.20 55.05
C GLN A 517 80.68 -35.27 55.40
N GLU A 518 81.53 -34.47 54.76
CA GLU A 518 82.96 -34.37 55.04
C GLU A 518 83.22 -33.76 56.43
N LYS A 519 82.51 -32.68 56.79
CA LYS A 519 82.56 -32.07 58.14
C LYS A 519 81.97 -32.98 59.22
N GLY A 520 80.96 -33.78 58.86
CA GLY A 520 80.45 -34.86 59.71
C GLY A 520 81.47 -35.97 59.97
N ARG A 521 82.36 -36.28 59.00
CA ARG A 521 83.48 -37.21 59.19
C ARG A 521 84.66 -36.58 59.95
N GLN A 522 84.93 -35.28 59.75
CA GLN A 522 85.96 -34.53 60.50
C GLN A 522 85.60 -34.33 61.99
N LEU A 523 84.33 -34.46 62.36
CA LEU A 523 83.87 -34.49 63.76
C LEU A 523 84.07 -35.86 64.45
N SER A 524 84.16 -36.97 63.71
CA SER A 524 84.49 -38.29 64.27
C SER A 524 85.99 -38.47 64.57
N ASP A 525 86.87 -37.72 63.91
CA ASP A 525 88.33 -37.79 64.11
C ASP A 525 88.89 -36.72 65.07
N LEU A 526 88.03 -35.85 65.63
CA LEU A 526 88.38 -34.83 66.62
C LEU A 526 87.98 -35.20 68.07
N GLU A 527 87.90 -36.49 68.39
CA GLU A 527 87.68 -36.98 69.76
C GLU A 527 88.99 -37.39 70.47
N THR A 528 90.16 -36.94 69.99
CA THR A 528 91.43 -37.04 70.72
C THR A 528 92.36 -35.85 70.48
N ARG A 529 92.04 -34.67 71.03
CA ARG A 529 93.02 -33.73 71.63
C ARG A 529 92.32 -32.52 72.23
N ARG A 530 92.25 -32.58 73.56
CA ARG A 530 91.83 -31.55 74.50
C ARG A 530 92.84 -30.37 74.46
N ASP A 531 92.31 -29.15 74.61
CA ASP A 531 93.01 -27.89 74.96
C ASP A 531 93.44 -26.90 73.84
N ALA A 532 92.52 -26.58 72.91
CA ALA A 532 92.46 -25.26 72.24
C ALA A 532 91.01 -24.83 71.93
N SER A 533 90.10 -25.12 72.87
CA SER A 533 88.64 -25.29 72.69
C SER A 533 87.81 -24.11 73.25
N ILE A 534 88.15 -22.86 72.93
CA ILE A 534 87.25 -21.74 73.28
C ILE A 534 87.06 -20.76 72.11
N GLU A 535 88.10 -20.40 71.34
CA GLU A 535 87.95 -19.46 70.22
C GLU A 535 87.44 -20.09 68.92
N SER A 536 87.89 -21.31 68.59
CA SER A 536 87.33 -22.08 67.46
C SER A 536 85.88 -22.47 67.72
N ASP A 537 85.55 -22.85 68.96
CA ASP A 537 84.18 -23.20 69.34
C ASP A 537 83.26 -21.98 69.36
N ALA A 538 83.74 -20.79 69.74
CA ALA A 538 82.95 -19.57 69.69
C ALA A 538 82.70 -19.07 68.26
N GLN A 539 83.61 -19.32 67.33
CA GLN A 539 83.44 -18.97 65.91
C GLN A 539 82.55 -19.98 65.19
N ILE A 540 82.77 -21.28 65.40
CA ILE A 540 81.90 -22.35 64.91
C ILE A 540 80.49 -22.19 65.48
N LYS A 541 80.34 -21.81 66.76
CA LYS A 541 79.03 -21.56 67.36
C LYS A 541 78.33 -20.34 66.76
N ARG A 542 79.05 -19.26 66.41
CA ARG A 542 78.48 -18.11 65.70
C ARG A 542 78.05 -18.48 64.27
N GLU A 543 78.87 -19.20 63.53
CA GLU A 543 78.51 -19.68 62.18
C GLU A 543 77.33 -20.66 62.21
N ILE A 544 77.27 -21.53 63.21
CA ILE A 544 76.11 -22.42 63.44
C ILE A 544 74.87 -21.61 63.82
N GLU A 545 74.98 -20.59 64.65
CA GLU A 545 73.85 -19.71 65.01
C GLU A 545 73.36 -18.89 63.81
N GLU A 546 74.27 -18.41 62.95
CA GLU A 546 73.95 -17.69 61.71
C GLU A 546 73.29 -18.61 60.68
N LEU A 547 73.83 -19.83 60.46
CA LEU A 547 73.23 -20.83 59.58
C LEU A 547 71.86 -21.28 60.10
N HIS A 548 71.69 -21.43 61.42
CA HIS A 548 70.38 -21.68 62.01
C HIS A 548 69.42 -20.48 61.87
N GLY A 549 69.92 -19.25 61.90
CA GLY A 549 69.15 -18.05 61.59
C GLY A 549 68.66 -18.05 60.14
N ASN A 550 69.58 -18.25 59.20
CA ASN A 550 69.29 -18.32 57.77
C ASN A 550 68.34 -19.49 57.42
N LEU A 551 68.49 -20.63 58.09
CA LEU A 551 67.58 -21.77 57.93
C LEU A 551 66.17 -21.45 58.45
N ARG A 552 66.04 -20.79 59.61
CA ARG A 552 64.74 -20.34 60.13
C ARG A 552 64.08 -19.31 59.22
N ASP A 553 64.85 -18.38 58.66
CA ASP A 553 64.34 -17.38 57.73
C ASP A 553 63.92 -18.02 56.39
N ALA A 554 64.68 -18.99 55.89
CA ALA A 554 64.32 -19.77 54.71
C ALA A 554 63.05 -20.61 54.93
N GLU A 555 62.91 -21.25 56.11
CA GLU A 555 61.70 -21.96 56.50
C GLU A 555 60.48 -21.04 56.61
N LEU A 556 60.66 -19.82 57.17
CA LEU A 556 59.60 -18.80 57.24
C LEU A 556 59.16 -18.35 55.84
N ARG A 557 60.11 -18.04 54.95
CA ARG A 557 59.81 -17.68 53.55
C ARG A 557 59.11 -18.82 52.81
N TYR A 558 59.54 -20.07 52.99
CA TYR A 558 58.87 -21.23 52.41
C TYR A 558 57.43 -21.39 52.93
N ARG A 559 57.19 -21.19 54.23
CA ARG A 559 55.83 -21.23 54.81
C ARG A 559 54.95 -20.08 54.31
N GLU A 560 55.51 -18.89 54.10
CA GLU A 560 54.79 -17.75 53.52
C GLU A 560 54.46 -17.97 52.05
N GLU A 561 55.42 -18.46 51.25
CA GLU A 561 55.19 -18.76 49.84
C GLU A 561 54.19 -19.90 49.67
N LYS A 562 54.24 -20.92 50.53
CA LYS A 562 53.23 -21.98 50.58
C LYS A 562 51.83 -21.43 50.87
N ARG A 563 51.69 -20.55 51.88
CA ARG A 563 50.41 -19.89 52.18
C ARG A 563 49.91 -19.04 51.00
N ARG A 564 50.80 -18.28 50.33
CA ARG A 564 50.44 -17.51 49.12
C ARG A 564 49.99 -18.42 47.98
N ARG A 565 50.65 -19.56 47.75
CA ARG A 565 50.21 -20.53 46.73
C ARG A 565 48.86 -21.14 47.06
N GLU A 566 48.60 -21.48 48.32
CA GLU A 566 47.30 -21.99 48.77
C GLU A 566 46.19 -20.93 48.62
N GLU A 567 46.48 -19.67 48.92
CA GLU A 567 45.55 -18.55 48.71
C GLU A 567 45.27 -18.31 47.22
N LEU A 568 46.30 -18.33 46.36
CA LEU A 568 46.14 -18.21 44.91
C LEU A 568 45.34 -19.37 44.31
N LEU A 569 45.54 -20.61 44.80
CA LEU A 569 44.74 -21.76 44.37
C LEU A 569 43.29 -21.63 44.81
N SER A 570 43.03 -21.12 46.02
CA SER A 570 41.68 -20.83 46.51
C SER A 570 40.99 -19.74 45.66
N GLN A 571 41.69 -18.65 45.37
CA GLN A 571 41.19 -17.58 44.49
C GLN A 571 40.93 -18.09 43.08
N LYS A 572 41.83 -18.91 42.52
CA LYS A 572 41.64 -19.55 41.21
C LYS A 572 40.37 -20.40 41.19
N ALA A 573 40.14 -21.23 42.20
CA ALA A 573 38.94 -22.07 42.29
C ALA A 573 37.65 -21.22 42.37
N VAL A 574 37.66 -20.10 43.10
CA VAL A 574 36.53 -19.16 43.15
C VAL A 574 36.28 -18.49 41.80
N LEU A 575 37.34 -18.07 41.10
CA LEU A 575 37.23 -17.49 39.76
C LEU A 575 36.72 -18.49 38.73
N GLU A 576 37.18 -19.74 38.76
CA GLU A 576 36.68 -20.83 37.89
C GLU A 576 35.19 -21.13 38.17
N SER A 577 34.78 -21.13 39.44
CA SER A 577 33.37 -21.27 39.82
C SER A 577 32.52 -20.09 39.30
N LYS A 578 33.03 -18.86 39.40
CA LYS A 578 32.35 -17.67 38.87
C LYS A 578 32.28 -17.67 37.34
N GLN A 579 33.34 -18.10 36.68
CA GLN A 579 33.40 -18.23 35.21
C GLN A 579 32.40 -19.27 34.71
N THR A 580 32.29 -20.41 35.37
CA THR A 580 31.29 -21.44 35.02
C THR A 580 29.86 -20.94 35.25
N GLN A 581 29.60 -20.22 36.35
CA GLN A 581 28.30 -19.60 36.60
C GLN A 581 27.93 -18.55 35.52
N LEU A 582 28.85 -17.66 35.17
CA LEU A 582 28.64 -16.67 34.10
C LEU A 582 28.40 -17.34 32.74
N THR A 583 29.15 -18.41 32.43
CA THR A 583 28.96 -19.17 31.19
C THR A 583 27.57 -19.80 31.12
N GLN A 584 27.08 -20.36 32.23
CA GLN A 584 25.71 -20.88 32.32
C GLN A 584 24.66 -19.78 32.17
N GLN A 585 24.88 -18.60 32.76
CA GLN A 585 23.97 -17.46 32.64
C GLN A 585 23.91 -16.94 31.20
N VAL A 586 25.06 -16.79 30.53
CA VAL A 586 25.13 -16.42 29.11
C VAL A 586 24.39 -17.44 28.25
N HIS A 587 24.55 -18.73 28.53
CA HIS A 587 23.83 -19.78 27.79
C HIS A 587 22.30 -19.67 27.96
N ARG A 588 21.82 -19.45 29.19
CA ARG A 588 20.39 -19.24 29.49
C ARG A 588 19.83 -17.98 28.82
N LEU A 589 20.56 -16.87 28.84
CA LEU A 589 20.14 -15.64 28.18
C LEU A 589 20.14 -15.79 26.66
N THR A 590 21.11 -16.53 26.10
CA THR A 590 21.18 -16.80 24.66
C THR A 590 20.03 -17.68 24.20
N SER A 591 19.66 -18.72 24.96
CA SER A 591 18.51 -19.57 24.63
C SER A 591 17.19 -18.82 24.77
N ALA A 592 17.01 -18.02 25.83
CA ALA A 592 15.84 -17.17 26.01
C ALA A 592 15.69 -16.14 24.87
N ARG A 593 16.79 -15.50 24.45
CA ARG A 593 16.80 -14.58 23.31
C ARG A 593 16.39 -15.28 22.02
N ARG A 594 16.92 -16.48 21.74
CA ARG A 594 16.55 -17.26 20.54
C ARG A 594 15.07 -17.64 20.54
N GLN A 595 14.54 -18.02 21.70
CA GLN A 595 13.13 -18.35 21.85
C GLN A 595 12.24 -17.12 21.62
N ALA A 596 12.56 -15.98 22.25
CA ALA A 596 11.84 -14.73 22.03
C ALA A 596 11.89 -14.27 20.56
N GLN A 597 13.04 -14.38 19.90
CA GLN A 597 13.17 -14.10 18.47
C GLN A 597 12.30 -15.04 17.62
N SER A 598 12.27 -16.34 17.94
CA SER A 598 11.42 -17.31 17.26
C SER A 598 9.93 -17.00 17.43
N ASP A 599 9.51 -16.55 18.62
CA ASP A 599 8.12 -16.18 18.89
C ASP A 599 7.72 -14.90 18.14
N VAL A 600 8.60 -13.90 18.06
CA VAL A 600 8.36 -12.68 17.27
C VAL A 600 8.22 -13.00 15.78
N VAL A 601 9.12 -13.83 15.22
CA VAL A 601 9.05 -14.23 13.81
C VAL A 601 7.75 -15.00 13.54
N ARG A 602 7.35 -15.92 14.43
CA ARG A 602 6.10 -16.65 14.31
C ARG A 602 4.87 -15.74 14.33
N ASN A 603 4.83 -14.77 15.23
CA ASN A 603 3.73 -13.80 15.32
C ASN A 603 3.64 -12.92 14.07
N LEU A 604 4.77 -12.43 13.56
CA LEU A 604 4.82 -11.65 12.32
C LEU A 604 4.39 -12.47 11.10
N GLN A 605 4.79 -13.74 11.02
CA GLN A 605 4.33 -14.65 9.96
C GLN A 605 2.81 -14.86 10.00
N GLN A 606 2.22 -14.98 11.20
CA GLN A 606 0.77 -15.09 11.36
C GLN A 606 0.05 -13.80 10.94
N GLU A 607 0.59 -12.62 11.27
CA GLU A 607 0.03 -11.33 10.85
C GLU A 607 0.13 -11.10 9.34
N ILE A 608 1.23 -11.55 8.71
CA ILE A 608 1.36 -11.51 7.25
C ILE A 608 0.29 -12.40 6.61
N ALA A 609 0.11 -13.62 7.10
CA ALA A 609 -0.88 -14.55 6.56
C ALA A 609 -2.32 -14.00 6.66
N THR A 610 -2.69 -13.38 7.78
CA THR A 610 -4.02 -12.78 7.94
C THR A 610 -4.21 -11.57 7.02
N LYS A 611 -3.18 -10.73 6.82
CA LYS A 611 -3.24 -9.61 5.88
C LYS A 611 -3.34 -10.09 4.43
N GLU A 612 -2.60 -11.13 4.04
CA GLU A 612 -2.71 -11.73 2.71
C GLU A 612 -4.12 -12.27 2.45
N GLU A 613 -4.75 -12.93 3.43
CA GLU A 613 -6.15 -13.36 3.35
C GLU A 613 -7.11 -12.18 3.12
N THR A 614 -6.93 -11.06 3.85
CA THR A 614 -7.77 -9.87 3.64
C THR A 614 -7.57 -9.24 2.26
N ILE A 615 -6.33 -9.21 1.75
CA ILE A 615 -6.02 -8.68 0.42
C ILE A 615 -6.69 -9.52 -0.66
N THR A 616 -6.58 -10.85 -0.57
CA THR A 616 -7.25 -11.75 -1.54
C THR A 616 -8.77 -11.62 -1.47
N GLY A 617 -9.34 -11.44 -0.27
CA GLY A 617 -10.75 -11.10 -0.08
C GLY A 617 -11.18 -9.81 -0.78
N LEU A 618 -10.40 -8.74 -0.67
CA LEU A 618 -10.68 -7.47 -1.36
C LEU A 618 -10.50 -7.58 -2.88
N GLU A 619 -9.49 -8.32 -3.36
CA GLU A 619 -9.27 -8.54 -4.78
C GLU A 619 -10.45 -9.27 -5.43
N THR A 620 -11.02 -10.29 -4.76
CA THR A 620 -12.21 -10.99 -5.26
C THR A 620 -13.44 -10.07 -5.31
N GLN A 621 -13.64 -9.18 -4.32
CA GLN A 621 -14.70 -8.17 -4.36
C GLN A 621 -14.52 -7.17 -5.52
N ILE A 622 -13.30 -6.68 -5.75
CA ILE A 622 -12.99 -5.79 -6.86
C ILE A 622 -13.27 -6.48 -8.20
N GLN A 623 -12.90 -7.75 -8.35
CA GLN A 623 -13.21 -8.52 -9.55
C GLN A 623 -14.71 -8.68 -9.76
N LEU A 624 -15.49 -8.96 -8.70
CA LEU A 624 -16.95 -9.08 -8.76
C LEU A 624 -17.62 -7.75 -9.12
N LEU A 625 -17.16 -6.63 -8.57
CA LEU A 625 -17.66 -5.30 -8.95
C LEU A 625 -17.27 -4.96 -10.40
N GLY A 626 -16.07 -5.34 -10.82
CA GLY A 626 -15.59 -5.15 -12.18
C GLY A 626 -16.37 -5.94 -13.23
N THR A 627 -16.77 -7.19 -12.93
CA THR A 627 -17.65 -7.97 -13.82
C THR A 627 -19.05 -7.37 -13.88
N ARG A 628 -19.65 -7.02 -12.74
CA ARG A 628 -20.95 -6.34 -12.69
C ARG A 628 -20.96 -5.02 -13.46
N LEU A 629 -19.91 -4.21 -13.33
CA LEU A 629 -19.80 -2.97 -14.08
C LEU A 629 -19.75 -3.22 -15.59
N LYS A 630 -19.02 -4.25 -16.04
CA LYS A 630 -18.99 -4.65 -17.45
C LYS A 630 -20.36 -5.14 -17.94
N ASP A 631 -21.08 -5.89 -17.12
CA ASP A 631 -22.42 -6.36 -17.45
C ASP A 631 -23.40 -5.18 -17.57
N ILE A 632 -23.35 -4.24 -16.63
CA ILE A 632 -24.13 -2.98 -16.67
C ILE A 632 -23.76 -2.15 -17.90
N GLN A 633 -22.47 -2.04 -18.23
CA GLN A 633 -22.02 -1.31 -19.42
C GLN A 633 -22.47 -2.00 -20.72
N GLY A 634 -22.29 -3.31 -20.85
CA GLY A 634 -22.76 -4.08 -22.00
C GLY A 634 -24.26 -3.93 -22.20
N PHE A 635 -25.02 -4.01 -21.11
CA PHE A 635 -26.46 -3.82 -21.11
C PHE A 635 -26.88 -2.38 -21.43
N ALA A 636 -26.14 -1.37 -20.94
CA ALA A 636 -26.36 0.03 -21.29
C ALA A 636 -26.07 0.32 -22.78
N PHE A 637 -25.08 -0.36 -23.39
CA PHE A 637 -24.83 -0.27 -24.83
C PHE A 637 -25.95 -0.91 -25.65
N ASP A 638 -26.44 -2.08 -25.23
CA ASP A 638 -27.60 -2.73 -25.85
C ASP A 638 -28.88 -1.89 -25.70
N LEU A 639 -29.06 -1.23 -24.54
CA LEU A 639 -30.12 -0.24 -24.36
C LEU A 639 -29.94 0.99 -25.24
N LYS A 640 -28.73 1.55 -25.38
CA LYS A 640 -28.50 2.68 -26.30
C LYS A 640 -28.87 2.30 -27.73
N ARG A 641 -28.62 1.05 -28.12
CA ARG A 641 -29.01 0.48 -29.41
C ARG A 641 -30.53 0.30 -29.56
N ASN A 642 -31.23 0.00 -28.46
CA ASN A 642 -32.69 -0.20 -28.43
C ASN A 642 -33.50 1.08 -28.15
N ALA A 643 -32.96 2.05 -27.42
CA ALA A 643 -33.57 3.33 -27.06
C ALA A 643 -33.77 4.23 -28.28
N ALA A 644 -32.96 4.05 -29.32
CA ALA A 644 -33.19 4.66 -30.63
C ALA A 644 -34.55 4.26 -31.25
N ARG A 645 -35.24 3.22 -30.74
CA ARG A 645 -36.48 2.68 -31.31
C ARG A 645 -37.77 3.00 -30.55
N ARG A 646 -37.74 3.73 -29.43
CA ARG A 646 -38.97 4.05 -28.67
C ARG A 646 -38.98 5.50 -28.18
N LYS A 647 -38.97 6.47 -29.09
CA LYS A 647 -39.56 7.78 -28.76
C LYS A 647 -41.06 7.55 -28.60
N ILE A 648 -41.51 7.49 -27.36
CA ILE A 648 -42.93 7.38 -27.04
C ILE A 648 -43.60 8.68 -27.47
N ASP A 649 -44.81 8.55 -28.02
CA ASP A 649 -45.59 9.69 -28.48
C ASP A 649 -45.96 10.59 -27.29
N ASP A 650 -45.62 11.88 -27.37
CA ASP A 650 -46.02 12.87 -26.39
C ASP A 650 -47.56 12.93 -26.27
N GLY A 651 -48.30 12.63 -27.34
CA GLY A 651 -49.76 12.49 -27.31
C GLY A 651 -50.25 11.53 -26.23
N PHE A 652 -49.64 10.35 -26.13
CA PHE A 652 -50.02 9.34 -25.14
C PHE A 652 -49.80 9.79 -23.69
N ILE A 653 -48.71 10.51 -23.42
CA ILE A 653 -48.43 11.07 -22.08
C ILE A 653 -49.47 12.13 -21.73
N ARG A 654 -49.85 12.98 -22.69
CA ARG A 654 -50.88 14.01 -22.51
C ARG A 654 -52.23 13.38 -22.17
N ASP A 655 -52.63 12.38 -22.94
CA ASP A 655 -53.92 11.70 -22.76
C ASP A 655 -54.01 11.01 -21.39
N ARG A 656 -52.94 10.35 -20.93
CA ARG A 656 -52.91 9.74 -19.58
C ARG A 656 -52.89 10.77 -18.46
N LEU A 657 -52.14 11.88 -18.61
CA LEU A 657 -52.16 12.97 -17.62
C LEU A 657 -53.56 13.61 -17.51
N GLU A 658 -54.28 13.73 -18.62
CA GLU A 658 -55.64 14.24 -18.62
C GLU A 658 -56.61 13.24 -17.99
N TYR A 659 -56.59 11.98 -18.43
CA TYR A 659 -57.56 10.98 -18.00
C TYR A 659 -57.30 10.42 -16.59
N GLU A 660 -56.09 9.90 -16.33
CA GLU A 660 -55.79 9.19 -15.09
C GLU A 660 -55.52 10.15 -13.94
N PHE A 661 -54.80 11.25 -14.20
CA PHE A 661 -54.43 12.20 -13.15
C PHE A 661 -55.49 13.30 -12.97
N ARG A 662 -55.81 14.09 -14.00
CA ARG A 662 -56.70 15.27 -13.84
C ARG A 662 -58.16 14.89 -13.67
N ASP A 663 -58.69 14.05 -14.55
CA ASP A 663 -60.07 13.61 -14.45
C ASP A 663 -60.28 12.69 -13.25
N GLY A 664 -59.29 11.84 -12.91
CA GLY A 664 -59.29 11.02 -11.70
C GLY A 664 -59.42 11.84 -10.41
N THR A 665 -58.55 12.84 -10.21
CA THR A 665 -58.60 13.74 -9.04
C THR A 665 -59.89 14.58 -8.99
N ARG A 666 -60.35 15.07 -10.15
CA ARG A 666 -61.60 15.83 -10.26
C ARG A 666 -62.82 14.97 -9.93
N HIS A 667 -62.87 13.74 -10.45
CA HIS A 667 -63.94 12.79 -10.18
C HIS A 667 -63.98 12.44 -8.69
N TRP A 668 -62.83 12.15 -8.09
CA TRP A 668 -62.73 11.88 -6.66
C TRP A 668 -63.22 13.06 -5.81
N ALA A 669 -62.76 14.28 -6.13
CA ALA A 669 -63.17 15.49 -5.43
C ALA A 669 -64.66 15.80 -5.59
N LYS A 670 -65.25 15.53 -6.76
CA LYS A 670 -66.69 15.67 -7.00
C LYS A 670 -67.51 14.66 -6.19
N THR A 671 -67.01 13.43 -6.05
CA THR A 671 -67.69 12.34 -5.33
C THR A 671 -67.65 12.55 -3.82
N TRP A 672 -66.50 12.98 -3.28
CA TRP A 672 -66.26 13.04 -1.83
C TRP A 672 -66.21 14.44 -1.23
N GLY A 673 -66.08 15.49 -2.04
CA GLY A 673 -66.08 16.88 -1.57
C GLY A 673 -67.45 17.35 -1.08
N ALA A 674 -67.45 18.17 -0.03
CA ALA A 674 -68.64 18.80 0.52
C ALA A 674 -69.22 19.83 -0.45
N ASN A 675 -70.52 20.08 -0.35
CA ASN A 675 -71.19 21.10 -1.19
C ASN A 675 -71.00 22.53 -0.65
N LYS A 676 -70.68 22.65 0.65
CA LYS A 676 -70.49 23.91 1.36
C LYS A 676 -69.43 23.72 2.41
N PHE A 677 -68.67 24.77 2.67
CA PHE A 677 -67.77 24.84 3.81
C PHE A 677 -68.63 25.05 5.08
N THR A 678 -68.62 24.12 6.03
CA THR A 678 -69.58 24.14 7.16
C THR A 678 -68.96 23.83 8.52
N THR A 679 -67.64 23.99 8.69
CA THR A 679 -66.96 23.51 9.91
C THR A 679 -66.37 24.64 10.73
N ASP A 680 -66.63 24.60 12.05
CA ASP A 680 -65.95 25.42 13.05
C ASP A 680 -64.47 24.98 13.15
N LEU A 681 -63.60 25.65 12.39
CA LEU A 681 -62.15 25.42 12.40
C LEU A 681 -61.55 25.87 13.73
N GLN A 682 -60.89 24.95 14.44
CA GLN A 682 -60.07 25.31 15.60
C GLN A 682 -58.83 26.11 15.14
N GLN A 683 -58.30 26.95 16.02
CA GLN A 683 -57.16 27.82 15.66
C GLN A 683 -55.87 27.04 15.34
N SER A 684 -55.68 25.85 15.92
CA SER A 684 -54.58 24.94 15.56
C SER A 684 -54.73 24.41 14.13
N ASP A 685 -55.94 24.01 13.74
CA ASP A 685 -56.25 23.46 12.43
C ASP A 685 -56.16 24.53 11.33
N MET A 686 -56.50 25.78 11.65
CA MET A 686 -56.34 26.93 10.76
C MET A 686 -54.89 27.13 10.31
N GLY A 687 -53.92 26.93 11.22
CA GLY A 687 -52.50 27.05 10.90
C GLY A 687 -52.05 26.02 9.87
N GLU A 688 -52.39 24.75 10.10
CA GLU A 688 -52.03 23.66 9.18
C GLU A 688 -52.75 23.79 7.83
N LEU A 689 -54.04 24.11 7.87
CA LEU A 689 -54.84 24.36 6.68
C LEU A 689 -54.26 25.50 5.84
N ARG A 690 -53.85 26.60 6.48
CA ARG A 690 -53.21 27.73 5.80
C ARG A 690 -51.93 27.30 5.09
N VAL A 691 -51.08 26.51 5.73
CA VAL A 691 -49.82 26.03 5.12
C VAL A 691 -50.09 25.18 3.88
N GLN A 692 -51.09 24.30 3.90
CA GLN A 692 -51.44 23.50 2.72
C GLN A 692 -52.11 24.34 1.63
N LEU A 693 -53.01 25.25 1.99
CA LEU A 693 -53.68 26.14 1.02
C LEU A 693 -52.69 27.08 0.34
N GLN A 694 -51.66 27.57 1.03
CA GLN A 694 -50.62 28.41 0.43
C GLN A 694 -49.85 27.72 -0.72
N LYS A 695 -49.85 26.39 -0.78
CA LYS A 695 -49.26 25.63 -1.88
C LYS A 695 -50.11 25.61 -3.16
N VAL A 696 -51.40 25.96 -3.04
CA VAL A 696 -52.35 25.92 -4.16
C VAL A 696 -53.02 27.26 -4.43
N ALA A 697 -53.09 28.18 -3.47
CA ALA A 697 -53.87 29.40 -3.54
C ALA A 697 -53.23 30.60 -2.84
N GLU A 698 -53.64 31.81 -3.24
CA GLU A 698 -53.24 33.07 -2.61
C GLU A 698 -53.94 33.26 -1.26
N VAL A 699 -53.25 32.96 -0.16
CA VAL A 699 -53.77 33.15 1.21
C VAL A 699 -53.12 34.38 1.86
N ARG A 700 -53.90 35.46 2.03
CA ARG A 700 -53.38 36.76 2.52
C ARG A 700 -53.31 36.88 4.05
N THR A 701 -54.27 36.34 4.81
CA THR A 701 -54.33 36.41 6.31
C THR A 701 -55.38 35.43 6.88
N ASP A 702 -55.24 35.01 8.14
CA ASP A 702 -56.16 34.04 8.81
C ASP A 702 -57.62 34.52 8.89
N VAL A 703 -57.86 35.78 9.24
CA VAL A 703 -59.24 36.34 9.37
C VAL A 703 -59.97 36.39 8.02
N ARG A 704 -59.23 36.53 6.91
CA ARG A 704 -59.81 36.55 5.56
C ARG A 704 -59.91 35.17 4.94
N LEU A 705 -59.21 34.18 5.48
CA LEU A 705 -59.17 32.83 4.92
C LEU A 705 -60.55 32.18 4.95
N VAL A 706 -61.29 32.26 6.07
CA VAL A 706 -62.64 31.67 6.18
C VAL A 706 -63.59 32.27 5.16
N VAL A 707 -63.66 33.60 5.08
CA VAL A 707 -64.50 34.32 4.09
C VAL A 707 -64.10 33.95 2.66
N GLN A 708 -62.80 33.82 2.38
CA GLN A 708 -62.33 33.39 1.07
C GLN A 708 -62.73 31.94 0.75
N LEU A 709 -62.67 31.04 1.73
CA LEU A 709 -63.05 29.64 1.57
C LEU A 709 -64.55 29.46 1.37
N GLU A 710 -65.39 30.27 2.03
CA GLU A 710 -66.84 30.25 1.83
C GLU A 710 -67.26 30.65 0.40
N THR A 711 -66.45 31.47 -0.28
CA THR A 711 -66.73 31.88 -1.67
C THR A 711 -66.29 30.85 -2.73
N ILE A 712 -65.44 29.88 -2.36
CA ILE A 712 -64.91 28.89 -3.30
C ILE A 712 -65.67 27.58 -3.10
N ASP A 713 -66.07 26.92 -4.19
CA ASP A 713 -66.64 25.57 -4.11
C ASP A 713 -65.64 24.63 -3.40
N PRO A 714 -65.99 24.01 -2.25
CA PRO A 714 -65.10 23.11 -1.53
C PRO A 714 -64.54 21.99 -2.41
N ARG A 715 -65.29 21.53 -3.42
CA ARG A 715 -64.85 20.49 -4.35
C ARG A 715 -63.64 20.93 -5.17
N LEU A 716 -63.56 22.20 -5.57
CA LEU A 716 -62.39 22.75 -6.26
C LEU A 716 -61.17 22.82 -5.33
N VAL A 717 -61.39 23.12 -4.04
CA VAL A 717 -60.33 23.13 -3.04
C VAL A 717 -59.81 21.71 -2.78
N VAL A 718 -60.70 20.72 -2.63
CA VAL A 718 -60.33 19.31 -2.53
C VAL A 718 -59.54 18.87 -3.75
N ASP A 719 -59.99 19.25 -4.94
CA ASP A 719 -59.32 18.90 -6.19
C ASP A 719 -57.91 19.49 -6.28
N ALA A 720 -57.76 20.77 -5.93
CA ALA A 720 -56.47 21.46 -5.88
C ALA A 720 -55.51 20.81 -4.86
N LEU A 721 -55.99 20.57 -3.64
CA LEU A 721 -55.20 19.97 -2.57
C LEU A 721 -54.80 18.53 -2.91
N LEU A 722 -55.71 17.74 -3.47
CA LEU A 722 -55.42 16.37 -3.88
C LEU A 722 -54.40 16.35 -5.03
N SER A 723 -54.63 17.14 -6.07
CA SER A 723 -53.71 17.23 -7.21
C SER A 723 -52.30 17.63 -6.77
N ARG A 724 -52.21 18.61 -5.86
CA ARG A 724 -50.93 19.02 -5.25
C ARG A 724 -50.32 17.91 -4.40
N TYR A 725 -51.13 17.24 -3.57
CA TYR A 725 -50.66 16.17 -2.69
C TYR A 725 -50.10 14.98 -3.48
N LEU A 726 -50.77 14.57 -4.56
CA LEU A 726 -50.25 13.54 -5.46
C LEU A 726 -48.94 13.99 -6.13
N VAL A 727 -48.84 15.24 -6.58
CA VAL A 727 -47.59 15.78 -7.13
C VAL A 727 -46.47 15.86 -6.10
N ASP A 728 -46.75 16.22 -4.86
CA ASP A 728 -45.75 16.35 -3.79
C ASP A 728 -45.31 15.00 -3.21
N ASN A 729 -46.10 13.94 -3.37
CA ASN A 729 -45.79 12.63 -2.79
C ASN A 729 -45.41 11.59 -3.84
N ILE A 730 -46.00 11.62 -5.04
CA ILE A 730 -45.84 10.56 -6.04
C ILE A 730 -44.86 10.94 -7.13
N PHE A 731 -44.94 12.18 -7.62
CA PHE A 731 -44.08 12.67 -8.68
C PHE A 731 -42.65 13.09 -8.28
N PRO A 732 -42.29 13.37 -7.01
CA PRO A 732 -40.89 13.55 -6.65
C PRO A 732 -40.21 12.18 -6.58
N GLU A 733 -38.94 12.16 -6.95
CA GLU A 733 -38.14 10.94 -6.93
C GLU A 733 -38.14 10.33 -5.54
N SER A 734 -38.35 9.01 -5.49
CA SER A 734 -38.75 8.18 -4.36
C SER A 734 -37.88 8.23 -3.11
N SER A 735 -36.90 9.14 -3.00
CA SER A 735 -36.10 9.33 -1.79
C SER A 735 -36.92 9.80 -0.58
N ASN A 736 -37.96 10.62 -0.77
CA ASN A 736 -38.71 11.17 0.36
C ASN A 736 -39.83 10.24 0.88
N ALA A 737 -40.06 9.11 0.21
CA ALA A 737 -41.09 8.14 0.57
C ALA A 737 -40.57 6.95 1.39
N SER A 738 -39.31 7.02 1.85
CA SER A 738 -38.75 6.15 2.88
C SER A 738 -39.34 6.48 4.25
N GLY A 739 -40.67 6.37 4.38
CA GLY A 739 -41.32 6.37 5.67
C GLY A 739 -40.99 5.08 6.41
N GLY A 740 -40.05 5.15 7.35
CA GLY A 740 -40.14 4.46 8.65
C GLY A 740 -39.95 2.94 8.74
N HIS A 741 -39.73 2.18 7.67
CA HIS A 741 -39.43 0.76 7.80
C HIS A 741 -37.94 0.48 7.57
N ASP A 742 -37.21 0.36 8.68
CA ASP A 742 -35.76 0.10 8.82
C ASP A 742 -35.31 -1.30 8.38
N GLU A 743 -36.11 -2.04 7.60
CA GLU A 743 -35.63 -3.28 7.02
C GLU A 743 -34.75 -2.97 5.81
N VAL A 744 -33.43 -3.02 6.06
CA VAL A 744 -32.35 -2.87 5.08
C VAL A 744 -32.39 -4.07 4.11
N SER A 745 -33.38 -4.10 3.21
CA SER A 745 -33.30 -4.91 2.00
C SER A 745 -32.17 -4.37 1.12
N MET A 746 -31.37 -5.26 0.53
CA MET A 746 -30.30 -4.90 -0.40
C MET A 746 -30.81 -4.06 -1.58
N GLU A 747 -32.07 -4.26 -1.98
CA GLU A 747 -32.76 -3.48 -3.03
C GLU A 747 -33.03 -2.03 -2.58
N SER A 748 -33.32 -1.82 -1.29
CA SER A 748 -33.48 -0.48 -0.70
C SER A 748 -32.14 0.27 -0.67
N ALA A 749 -31.04 -0.41 -0.35
CA ALA A 749 -29.70 0.18 -0.38
C ALA A 749 -29.27 0.58 -1.80
N LEU A 750 -29.51 -0.28 -2.79
CA LEU A 750 -29.25 0.03 -4.20
C LEU A 750 -30.12 1.19 -4.68
N SER A 751 -31.42 1.19 -4.35
CA SER A 751 -32.34 2.27 -4.71
C SER A 751 -31.89 3.61 -4.12
N LYS A 752 -31.55 3.65 -2.82
CA LYS A 752 -30.99 4.84 -2.16
C LYS A 752 -29.71 5.32 -2.85
N PHE A 753 -28.77 4.41 -3.15
CA PHE A 753 -27.53 4.75 -3.86
C PHE A 753 -27.80 5.35 -5.25
N LEU A 754 -28.69 4.74 -6.04
CA LEU A 754 -29.03 5.23 -7.38
C LEU A 754 -29.70 6.60 -7.34
N ILE A 755 -30.52 6.87 -6.31
CA ILE A 755 -31.13 8.18 -6.12
C ILE A 755 -30.09 9.23 -5.74
N GLU A 756 -29.19 8.94 -4.80
CA GLU A 756 -28.11 9.86 -4.43
C GLU A 756 -27.16 10.13 -5.61
N LEU A 757 -26.85 9.11 -6.40
CA LEU A 757 -26.06 9.25 -7.63
C LEU A 757 -26.77 10.12 -8.66
N TYR A 758 -28.08 9.96 -8.83
CA TYR A 758 -28.87 10.83 -9.70
C TYR A 758 -28.87 12.27 -9.21
N LYS A 759 -29.08 12.51 -7.91
CA LYS A 759 -29.00 13.86 -7.32
C LYS A 759 -27.64 14.47 -7.60
N ALA A 760 -26.55 13.71 -7.43
CA ALA A 760 -25.21 14.18 -7.77
C ALA A 760 -25.09 14.56 -9.26
N PHE A 761 -25.63 13.75 -10.17
CA PHE A 761 -25.67 14.08 -11.60
C PHE A 761 -26.51 15.33 -11.91
N MET A 762 -27.64 15.53 -11.24
CA MET A 762 -28.48 16.71 -11.41
C MET A 762 -27.73 18.02 -11.11
N HIS A 763 -26.76 18.00 -10.18
CA HIS A 763 -25.94 19.18 -9.86
C HIS A 763 -24.85 19.46 -10.91
N VAL A 764 -24.45 18.45 -11.70
CA VAL A 764 -23.39 18.58 -12.71
C VAL A 764 -23.97 18.90 -14.08
N ASP A 765 -24.95 18.12 -14.52
CA ASP A 765 -25.59 18.23 -15.85
C ASP A 765 -26.99 17.60 -15.77
N GLU A 766 -28.01 18.43 -15.56
CA GLU A 766 -29.42 18.04 -15.43
C GLU A 766 -29.89 17.16 -16.61
N LEU A 767 -29.53 17.53 -17.84
CA LEU A 767 -29.98 16.82 -19.03
C LEU A 767 -29.37 15.42 -19.11
N LYS A 768 -28.08 15.27 -18.81
CA LYS A 768 -27.44 13.94 -18.73
C LYS A 768 -27.95 13.13 -17.54
N ALA A 769 -28.25 13.77 -16.42
CA ALA A 769 -28.83 13.10 -15.26
C ALA A 769 -30.18 12.44 -15.62
N HIS A 770 -31.09 13.17 -16.28
CA HIS A 770 -32.37 12.62 -16.73
C HIS A 770 -32.19 11.51 -17.76
N SER A 771 -31.26 11.66 -18.69
CA SER A 771 -30.92 10.59 -19.63
C SER A 771 -30.42 9.33 -18.90
N TRP A 772 -29.53 9.49 -17.92
CA TRP A 772 -29.03 8.39 -17.09
C TRP A 772 -30.16 7.73 -16.30
N ARG A 773 -31.04 8.50 -15.64
CA ARG A 773 -32.18 7.98 -14.89
C ARG A 773 -33.12 7.17 -15.78
N SER A 774 -33.50 7.72 -16.93
CA SER A 774 -34.37 7.05 -17.90
C SER A 774 -33.77 5.72 -18.36
N GLN A 775 -32.48 5.71 -18.70
CA GLN A 775 -31.76 4.50 -19.07
C GLN A 775 -31.77 3.49 -17.92
N THR A 776 -31.38 3.92 -16.72
CA THR A 776 -31.33 3.10 -15.51
C THR A 776 -32.69 2.48 -15.17
N LEU A 777 -33.78 3.27 -15.18
CA LEU A 777 -35.14 2.76 -14.96
C LEU A 777 -35.61 1.82 -16.08
N GLY A 778 -35.11 2.01 -17.30
CA GLY A 778 -35.31 1.09 -18.42
C GLY A 778 -34.63 -0.28 -18.18
N LEU A 779 -33.44 -0.28 -17.58
CA LEU A 779 -32.69 -1.51 -17.24
C LEU A 779 -33.52 -2.41 -16.30
N PHE A 780 -34.11 -1.82 -15.25
CA PHE A 780 -34.86 -2.59 -14.25
C PHE A 780 -36.12 -3.25 -14.81
N LYS A 781 -36.79 -2.63 -15.79
CA LYS A 781 -37.99 -3.23 -16.42
C LYS A 781 -37.66 -4.47 -17.26
N GLN A 782 -36.46 -4.52 -17.86
CA GLN A 782 -36.04 -5.63 -18.72
C GLN A 782 -35.55 -6.85 -17.93
N SER A 783 -35.15 -6.68 -16.67
CA SER A 783 -34.79 -7.83 -15.82
C SER A 783 -36.00 -8.71 -15.48
N GLU A 784 -37.23 -8.19 -15.60
CA GLU A 784 -38.48 -8.94 -15.44
C GLU A 784 -38.89 -9.69 -16.73
N LEU A 785 -38.24 -9.43 -17.87
CA LEU A 785 -38.59 -10.01 -19.18
C LEU A 785 -38.16 -11.49 -19.37
N GLY A 786 -37.74 -12.18 -18.30
CA GLY A 786 -37.53 -13.63 -18.31
C GLY A 786 -38.84 -14.43 -18.40
N SER A 787 -39.99 -13.85 -18.07
CA SER A 787 -41.29 -14.48 -18.26
C SER A 787 -41.97 -13.94 -19.51
N VAL A 788 -41.74 -14.63 -20.63
CA VAL A 788 -42.44 -14.44 -21.90
C VAL A 788 -43.94 -14.63 -21.68
N THR A 789 -44.69 -13.53 -21.64
CA THR A 789 -46.06 -13.33 -22.16
C THR A 789 -46.46 -11.88 -21.86
N GLU A 790 -45.90 -10.94 -22.64
CA GLU A 790 -46.45 -9.59 -22.75
C GLU A 790 -47.73 -9.67 -23.59
N GLU A 791 -48.90 -9.47 -22.98
CA GLU A 791 -50.03 -8.74 -23.57
C GLU A 791 -50.95 -8.20 -22.45
N ASP A 792 -51.01 -6.87 -22.37
CA ASP A 792 -52.08 -6.02 -21.83
C ASP A 792 -52.44 -5.92 -20.34
N SER A 793 -51.74 -6.58 -19.41
CA SER A 793 -51.93 -6.24 -17.99
C SER A 793 -50.80 -5.32 -17.50
N PRO A 794 -51.07 -4.06 -17.08
CA PRO A 794 -50.17 -3.38 -16.17
C PRO A 794 -50.07 -4.28 -14.94
N SER A 795 -48.99 -5.04 -14.84
CA SER A 795 -48.66 -5.77 -13.64
C SER A 795 -48.66 -4.72 -12.54
N LYS A 796 -49.65 -4.80 -11.63
CA LYS A 796 -49.71 -4.01 -10.41
C LYS A 796 -48.34 -4.17 -9.77
N GLY A 797 -47.49 -3.18 -9.95
CA GLY A 797 -46.10 -3.24 -9.57
C GLY A 797 -46.09 -3.46 -8.06
N GLU A 798 -45.73 -4.67 -7.67
CA GLU A 798 -45.72 -5.19 -6.30
C GLU A 798 -44.55 -4.57 -5.51
N GLY A 799 -44.29 -3.28 -5.73
CA GLY A 799 -43.43 -2.45 -4.90
C GLY A 799 -44.28 -1.94 -3.75
N THR A 800 -43.99 -2.44 -2.57
CA THR A 800 -44.51 -2.21 -1.21
C THR A 800 -44.56 -0.73 -0.77
N ARG A 801 -45.14 0.15 -1.59
CA ARG A 801 -45.44 1.51 -1.16
C ARG A 801 -46.78 1.46 -0.43
N ASP A 802 -46.77 1.92 0.81
CA ASP A 802 -47.96 2.00 1.66
C ASP A 802 -48.92 3.10 1.16
N TRP A 803 -49.60 2.82 0.04
CA TRP A 803 -50.61 3.69 -0.54
C TRP A 803 -51.77 3.91 0.41
N HIS A 804 -52.09 2.90 1.22
CA HIS A 804 -53.14 2.98 2.22
C HIS A 804 -52.80 4.02 3.29
N GLY A 805 -51.60 3.96 3.88
CA GLY A 805 -51.14 4.97 4.82
C GLY A 805 -51.02 6.37 4.18
N LEU A 806 -50.62 6.48 2.91
CA LEU A 806 -50.59 7.77 2.21
C LEU A 806 -51.99 8.36 2.00
N ALA A 807 -52.98 7.52 1.68
CA ALA A 807 -54.38 7.89 1.55
C ALA A 807 -54.98 8.31 2.90
N GLN A 808 -54.73 7.54 3.97
CA GLN A 808 -55.16 7.88 5.32
C GLN A 808 -54.61 9.24 5.78
N ARG A 809 -53.30 9.48 5.61
CA ARG A 809 -52.68 10.78 5.97
C ARG A 809 -53.31 11.95 5.21
N PHE A 810 -53.68 11.75 3.94
CA PHE A 810 -54.38 12.78 3.19
C PHE A 810 -55.74 13.09 3.83
N LEU A 811 -56.54 12.05 4.08
CA LEU A 811 -57.89 12.16 4.64
C LEU A 811 -57.91 12.69 6.09
N GLU A 812 -56.90 12.34 6.88
CA GLU A 812 -56.72 12.85 8.25
C GLU A 812 -56.21 14.29 8.28
N GLY A 813 -55.58 14.74 7.19
CA GLY A 813 -55.04 16.09 7.06
C GLY A 813 -56.11 17.18 6.85
N PRO A 814 -55.69 18.41 6.50
CA PRO A 814 -56.60 19.55 6.40
C PRO A 814 -57.69 19.44 5.34
N VAL A 815 -57.59 18.49 4.40
CA VAL A 815 -58.65 18.27 3.40
C VAL A 815 -59.98 17.85 4.06
N ARG A 816 -59.94 17.25 5.26
CA ARG A 816 -61.13 16.78 5.99
C ARG A 816 -62.21 17.86 6.19
N PHE A 817 -61.81 19.12 6.24
CA PHE A 817 -62.72 20.27 6.38
C PHE A 817 -63.52 20.58 5.11
N PHE A 818 -63.12 20.01 3.96
CA PHE A 818 -63.79 20.16 2.67
C PHE A 818 -64.41 18.85 2.18
N LEU A 819 -64.32 17.77 2.95
CA LEU A 819 -64.94 16.48 2.61
C LEU A 819 -66.35 16.40 3.18
N LYS A 820 -67.25 15.71 2.48
CA LYS A 820 -68.58 15.42 3.00
C LYS A 820 -68.46 14.41 4.16
N PRO A 821 -69.29 14.50 5.22
CA PRO A 821 -69.36 13.47 6.24
C PRO A 821 -69.77 12.14 5.61
N VAL A 822 -69.07 11.06 5.95
CA VAL A 822 -69.29 9.70 5.41
C VAL A 822 -69.46 8.69 6.53
N SER A 823 -70.26 7.67 6.30
CA SER A 823 -70.37 6.52 7.20
C SER A 823 -69.09 5.67 7.18
N SER A 824 -68.87 4.80 8.17
CA SER A 824 -67.69 3.93 8.22
C SER A 824 -67.52 3.05 6.96
N SER A 825 -68.62 2.56 6.37
CA SER A 825 -68.57 1.78 5.13
C SER A 825 -68.20 2.62 3.91
N GLU A 826 -68.70 3.87 3.84
CA GLU A 826 -68.33 4.81 2.78
C GLU A 826 -66.91 5.33 2.92
N HIS A 827 -66.41 5.45 4.15
CA HIS A 827 -65.02 5.82 4.41
C HIS A 827 -64.04 4.78 3.85
N GLN A 828 -64.36 3.49 3.99
CA GLN A 828 -63.55 2.43 3.37
C GLN A 828 -63.53 2.58 1.83
N ALA A 829 -64.68 2.80 1.20
CA ALA A 829 -64.75 3.03 -0.25
C ALA A 829 -64.01 4.31 -0.69
N GLN A 830 -64.05 5.36 0.13
CA GLN A 830 -63.31 6.59 -0.09
C GLN A 830 -61.79 6.35 -0.08
N VAL A 831 -61.30 5.56 0.88
CA VAL A 831 -59.89 5.18 0.98
C VAL A 831 -59.49 4.30 -0.21
N GLU A 832 -60.28 3.29 -0.55
CA GLU A 832 -59.98 2.37 -1.68
C GLU A 832 -59.88 3.10 -3.01
N GLN A 833 -60.82 3.99 -3.33
CA GLN A 833 -60.76 4.81 -4.55
C GLN A 833 -59.56 5.76 -4.55
N LEU A 834 -59.18 6.29 -3.39
CA LEU A 834 -58.00 7.15 -3.29
C LEU A 834 -56.70 6.35 -3.48
N VAL A 835 -56.62 5.14 -2.93
CA VAL A 835 -55.50 4.21 -3.12
C VAL A 835 -55.36 3.81 -4.59
N GLU A 836 -56.46 3.52 -5.27
CA GLU A 836 -56.48 3.21 -6.70
C GLU A 836 -55.94 4.39 -7.51
N LEU A 837 -56.46 5.60 -7.29
CA LEU A 837 -55.99 6.82 -7.95
C LEU A 837 -54.49 7.08 -7.69
N MET A 838 -54.02 6.86 -6.45
CA MET A 838 -52.60 6.99 -6.11
C MET A 838 -51.74 5.96 -6.84
N SER A 839 -52.19 4.71 -6.93
CA SER A 839 -51.49 3.65 -7.66
C SER A 839 -51.40 3.96 -9.15
N GLU A 840 -52.49 4.35 -9.79
CA GLU A 840 -52.52 4.74 -11.21
C GLU A 840 -51.62 5.95 -11.48
N THR A 841 -51.68 6.96 -10.59
CA THR A 841 -50.80 8.13 -10.68
C THR A 841 -49.32 7.75 -10.51
N ALA A 842 -49.02 6.75 -9.68
CA ALA A 842 -47.65 6.26 -9.49
C ALA A 842 -47.13 5.52 -10.72
N ASP A 843 -47.98 4.72 -11.36
CA ASP A 843 -47.66 4.06 -12.62
C ASP A 843 -47.42 5.08 -13.73
N LEU A 844 -48.26 6.13 -13.80
CA LEU A 844 -48.08 7.25 -14.72
C LEU A 844 -46.78 8.02 -14.43
N SER A 845 -46.49 8.34 -13.17
CA SER A 845 -45.24 8.99 -12.74
C SER A 845 -44.01 8.16 -13.15
N LEU A 846 -44.04 6.86 -12.90
CA LEU A 846 -42.96 5.94 -13.31
C LEU A 846 -42.83 5.88 -14.83
N TYR A 847 -43.95 5.85 -15.55
CA TYR A 847 -43.99 5.87 -17.01
C TYR A 847 -43.36 7.15 -17.59
N ILE A 848 -43.69 8.30 -17.01
CA ILE A 848 -43.13 9.60 -17.41
C ILE A 848 -41.63 9.67 -17.08
N ARG A 849 -41.19 9.16 -15.93
CA ARG A 849 -39.76 9.17 -15.53
C ARG A 849 -38.87 8.32 -16.40
N ARG A 850 -39.44 7.30 -17.04
CA ARG A 850 -38.75 6.48 -18.04
C ARG A 850 -38.47 7.26 -19.34
N GLN A 851 -39.12 8.40 -19.56
CA GLN A 851 -38.78 9.28 -20.68
C GLN A 851 -37.44 10.00 -20.42
N HIS A 852 -36.70 10.29 -21.50
CA HIS A 852 -35.42 11.00 -21.44
C HIS A 852 -35.56 12.50 -21.07
N THR A 853 -36.77 13.00 -20.84
CA THR A 853 -37.04 14.42 -20.61
C THR A 853 -37.08 14.77 -19.12
N ALA A 854 -36.57 15.97 -18.79
CA ALA A 854 -36.69 16.57 -17.47
C ALA A 854 -38.16 16.92 -17.20
N LEU A 855 -38.86 16.16 -16.36
CA LEU A 855 -40.22 16.55 -15.98
C LEU A 855 -40.15 17.77 -15.05
N GLN A 856 -40.71 18.89 -15.49
CA GLN A 856 -40.93 20.07 -14.68
C GLN A 856 -42.41 20.15 -14.32
N ILE A 857 -42.71 20.17 -13.02
CA ILE A 857 -44.07 20.35 -12.52
C ILE A 857 -44.16 21.73 -11.89
N ARG A 858 -45.15 22.52 -12.29
CA ARG A 858 -45.33 23.90 -11.81
C ARG A 858 -46.67 24.02 -11.09
N GLY A 859 -46.59 24.30 -9.78
CA GLY A 859 -47.74 24.60 -8.93
C GLY A 859 -47.97 26.11 -8.76
N PHE A 860 -48.79 26.46 -7.78
CA PHE A 860 -49.15 27.85 -7.48
C PHE A 860 -47.94 28.74 -7.19
N GLU A 861 -46.92 28.20 -6.53
CA GLU A 861 -45.68 28.91 -6.22
C GLU A 861 -44.98 29.49 -7.46
N HIS A 862 -45.15 28.86 -8.64
CA HIS A 862 -44.58 29.36 -9.87
C HIS A 862 -45.40 30.50 -10.48
N TYR A 863 -46.73 30.43 -10.33
CA TYR A 863 -47.67 31.36 -10.93
C TYR A 863 -48.07 32.51 -9.97
N GLN A 864 -47.56 32.50 -8.75
CA GLN A 864 -47.87 33.51 -7.75
C GLN A 864 -47.49 34.91 -8.25
N GLY A 865 -48.46 35.82 -8.24
CA GLY A 865 -48.28 37.20 -8.71
C GLY A 865 -48.27 37.36 -10.24
N GLN A 866 -48.35 36.27 -11.00
CA GLN A 866 -48.53 36.33 -12.44
C GLN A 866 -49.99 36.66 -12.80
N ALA A 867 -50.15 37.34 -13.93
CA ALA A 867 -51.46 37.62 -14.51
C ALA A 867 -51.84 36.49 -15.48
N PHE A 868 -53.10 36.11 -15.47
CA PHE A 868 -53.65 35.15 -16.42
C PHE A 868 -53.65 35.71 -17.83
N ARG A 869 -53.41 34.83 -18.80
CA ARG A 869 -53.58 35.09 -20.22
C ARG A 869 -54.14 33.86 -20.91
N HIS A 870 -55.23 34.00 -21.66
CA HIS A 870 -55.86 32.91 -22.40
C HIS A 870 -54.90 32.29 -23.44
N ASP A 871 -54.06 33.12 -24.07
CA ASP A 871 -53.05 32.71 -25.07
C ASP A 871 -51.81 32.03 -24.44
N SER A 872 -51.78 31.87 -23.13
CA SER A 872 -50.63 31.29 -22.44
C SER A 872 -50.43 29.82 -22.83
N PRO A 873 -49.20 29.43 -23.21
CA PRO A 873 -48.88 28.03 -23.44
C PRO A 873 -48.81 27.25 -22.12
N GLU A 874 -48.70 27.92 -20.96
CA GLU A 874 -48.43 27.27 -19.68
C GLU A 874 -49.66 27.07 -18.79
N MET A 875 -50.73 27.83 -19.00
CA MET A 875 -51.92 27.79 -18.15
C MET A 875 -53.22 27.84 -18.96
N GLU A 876 -54.29 27.34 -18.35
CA GLU A 876 -55.65 27.37 -18.87
C GLU A 876 -56.63 27.66 -17.74
N LEU A 877 -57.78 28.24 -18.07
CA LEU A 877 -58.78 28.60 -17.08
C LEU A 877 -59.60 27.38 -16.64
N ASP A 878 -59.91 27.28 -15.35
CA ASP A 878 -60.81 26.23 -14.85
C ASP A 878 -62.22 26.34 -15.47
N ARG A 879 -62.82 25.18 -15.78
CA ARG A 879 -64.14 25.08 -16.43
C ARG A 879 -65.26 25.73 -15.60
N TYR A 880 -65.05 25.95 -14.29
CA TYR A 880 -65.98 26.65 -13.41
C TYR A 880 -66.29 28.08 -13.87
N HIS A 881 -65.37 28.74 -14.58
CA HIS A 881 -65.61 30.09 -15.12
C HIS A 881 -66.57 30.09 -16.32
N GLY A 882 -66.85 28.93 -16.93
CA GLY A 882 -67.78 28.80 -18.05
C GLY A 882 -67.38 29.60 -19.29
N MET A 883 -66.10 29.97 -19.41
CA MET A 883 -65.61 30.73 -20.55
C MET A 883 -65.10 29.81 -21.67
N ASP A 884 -65.19 30.32 -22.89
CA ASP A 884 -64.57 29.70 -24.05
C ASP A 884 -63.03 29.83 -23.93
N PRO A 885 -62.23 28.80 -24.25
CA PRO A 885 -60.76 28.89 -24.28
C PRO A 885 -60.18 30.09 -25.05
N ASP A 886 -60.91 30.64 -26.03
CA ASP A 886 -60.48 31.81 -26.80
C ASP A 886 -60.93 33.17 -26.20
N ASP A 887 -61.60 33.18 -25.04
CA ASP A 887 -62.09 34.41 -24.41
C ASP A 887 -61.00 35.14 -23.60
N SER A 888 -60.58 36.31 -24.09
CA SER A 888 -59.55 37.18 -23.50
C SER A 888 -60.06 38.14 -22.42
N ARG A 889 -61.37 38.15 -22.10
CA ARG A 889 -61.97 39.13 -21.14
C ARG A 889 -61.36 39.10 -19.74
N ARG A 890 -60.71 37.99 -19.37
CA ARG A 890 -60.08 37.78 -18.07
C ARG A 890 -58.56 37.93 -18.10
N ASP A 891 -57.98 38.30 -19.25
CA ASP A 891 -56.55 38.55 -19.35
C ASP A 891 -56.14 39.70 -18.42
N GLY A 892 -55.05 39.53 -17.68
CA GLY A 892 -54.59 40.49 -16.68
C GLY A 892 -55.09 40.22 -15.26
N ASP A 893 -56.12 39.39 -15.09
CA ASP A 893 -56.58 39.00 -13.75
C ASP A 893 -55.49 38.18 -13.03
N ARG A 894 -55.36 38.40 -11.72
CA ARG A 894 -54.37 37.67 -10.91
C ARG A 894 -54.81 36.25 -10.66
N ILE A 895 -53.88 35.30 -10.71
CA ILE A 895 -54.16 33.90 -10.40
C ILE A 895 -54.44 33.75 -8.90
N ARG A 896 -55.66 33.33 -8.56
CA ARG A 896 -56.09 33.12 -7.17
C ARG A 896 -55.71 31.74 -6.66
N MET A 897 -55.82 30.71 -7.51
CA MET A 897 -55.51 29.32 -7.16
C MET A 897 -55.08 28.54 -8.42
N VAL A 898 -54.22 27.55 -8.24
CA VAL A 898 -53.91 26.53 -9.25
C VAL A 898 -54.63 25.25 -8.84
N VAL A 899 -55.68 24.89 -9.60
CA VAL A 899 -56.48 23.68 -9.36
C VAL A 899 -55.71 22.45 -9.81
N LYS A 900 -55.07 22.51 -10.98
CA LYS A 900 -54.21 21.43 -11.48
C LYS A 900 -52.81 21.97 -11.78
N PRO A 901 -51.75 21.34 -11.27
CA PRO A 901 -50.39 21.73 -11.63
C PRO A 901 -50.13 21.49 -13.12
N GLY A 902 -49.24 22.30 -13.69
CA GLY A 902 -48.79 22.14 -15.08
C GLY A 902 -47.63 21.15 -15.18
N PHE A 903 -47.61 20.33 -16.24
CA PHE A 903 -46.58 19.34 -16.53
C PHE A 903 -45.85 19.71 -17.82
N PHE A 904 -44.54 19.92 -17.71
CA PHE A 904 -43.69 20.41 -18.78
C PHE A 904 -42.47 19.51 -18.95
N ALA A 905 -41.95 19.47 -20.17
CA ALA A 905 -40.71 18.78 -20.50
C ALA A 905 -39.86 19.67 -21.43
N PRO A 906 -38.55 19.80 -21.22
CA PRO A 906 -37.70 20.47 -22.19
C PRO A 906 -37.63 19.60 -23.46
N GLY A 907 -37.84 20.24 -24.62
CA GLY A 907 -37.72 19.60 -25.91
C GLY A 907 -36.27 19.30 -26.29
N PRO A 908 -36.05 18.45 -27.31
CA PRO A 908 -34.70 18.11 -27.76
C PRO A 908 -34.02 19.34 -28.39
N ALA A 909 -32.90 19.76 -27.79
CA ALA A 909 -31.85 20.67 -28.31
C ALA A 909 -32.22 22.13 -28.67
N ASN A 910 -33.48 22.46 -28.98
CA ASN A 910 -33.84 23.81 -29.47
C ASN A 910 -34.47 24.72 -28.41
N GLY A 911 -34.58 24.27 -27.16
CA GLY A 911 -35.22 25.06 -26.09
C GLY A 911 -36.75 25.14 -26.17
N GLU A 912 -37.39 24.50 -27.16
CA GLU A 912 -38.85 24.39 -27.22
C GLU A 912 -39.36 23.63 -26.00
N ARG A 913 -40.16 24.28 -25.15
CA ARG A 913 -40.81 23.64 -24.01
C ARG A 913 -41.99 22.82 -24.50
N LYS A 914 -41.93 21.52 -24.31
CA LYS A 914 -43.08 20.63 -24.51
C LYS A 914 -44.03 20.80 -23.33
N VAL A 915 -45.27 21.15 -23.63
CA VAL A 915 -46.33 21.23 -22.64
C VAL A 915 -47.09 19.91 -22.70
N TRP A 916 -46.93 19.09 -21.66
CA TRP A 916 -47.71 17.86 -21.53
C TRP A 916 -49.06 18.14 -20.85
N ALA A 917 -49.14 19.11 -19.95
CA ALA A 917 -50.42 19.55 -19.41
C ALA A 917 -50.33 21.00 -18.91
N LYS A 918 -51.25 21.89 -19.31
CA LYS A 918 -51.27 23.31 -18.90
C LYS A 918 -51.78 23.48 -17.48
N ALA A 919 -51.17 24.29 -16.61
CA ALA A 919 -51.73 24.51 -15.28
C ALA A 919 -53.18 25.02 -15.35
N VAL A 920 -54.10 24.37 -14.65
CA VAL A 920 -55.51 24.81 -14.59
C VAL A 920 -55.66 25.79 -13.45
N VAL A 921 -56.07 27.02 -13.74
CA VAL A 921 -56.08 28.12 -12.77
C VAL A 921 -57.49 28.64 -12.48
N LEU A 922 -57.70 29.10 -11.26
CA LEU A 922 -58.89 29.80 -10.82
C LEU A 922 -58.56 31.29 -10.61
N LEU A 923 -59.38 32.15 -11.19
CA LEU A 923 -59.31 33.60 -11.04
C LEU A 923 -60.27 34.10 -9.94
N PRO A 924 -60.15 35.37 -9.49
CA PRO A 924 -60.86 35.93 -8.35
C PRO A 924 -62.38 35.89 -8.44
#